data_AF-A0A7W4GQ48-F1
#
_entry.id   AF-A0A7W4GQ48-F1
#
_cell.length_a   1.000
_cell.length_b   1.000
_cell.length_c   1.000
_cell.angle_alpha   90.00
_cell.angle_beta   90.00
_cell.angle_gamma   90.00
#
_symmetry.space_group_name_H-M   'P 1'
#
loop_
_entity.id
_entity.type
_entity.pdbx_description
1 polymer ?
#
loop_
_entity_poly.entity_id
_entity_poly.type
_entity_poly.pdbx_seq_one_letter_code
_entity_poly.pdbx_strand_id
1 'polypeptide(L)'
;MMDLLIELFSEEIPARMQPRAGEDLKRLITDGLVEAGLTYASAGAFSTPRRLALAVEGLTPESRPVREERKGPRTDAPEKAIEGFLRSTGLTLDQLERRPEKKGEVYFAVIEKPGRKAAEIVAEVLEATIRDFPWPKSMRWGSGSLRWVRPLHSIIAILSDEAGAQVVPLTVDGIAAGDTTHGHRFMAPDAFRVTGFDDYAAKLRRAKVMLDPAERESAIRQEAANLAFARGWEIVPDEGLMTELAGLVEWPVPLMGVIEARFLDLPPEVLQTSMKAHQKFLSARNPKTGRIEGYVTVANIETPDHGATILAGNQRVLAARLSDAAFFWENDLREALTGMQAWATGLGKVTFHAKLGSQALRVHHIADLARKIAPAIGADPDQAEQAARVAKLDLRSAMVGEFPELQGTMGRYYAQAAGLPQAVADAARDHYSPLGPSDEVPSAPVSVAVALADKLDTLAGFWAIDEKPTGSKDPFALRRAALGVIRLVTGNGLRLGLKAQLSTHLNERAFFGRRTLDLVFSLALNPLDFVEALEHSVPRSLQDMYLLHGVSDSLRHRISNAVEEAVTKGILFSKHTDILEVLGPLSIEERTAAEVFLGKLNIAEEECGEIPEEAEDSLAAFVAPLTADLLAFLHDRLKVHLRDQGIRHDVIDAVLAMPGSDDLTLVVRRATALNGMLGTEDGPNLLQGLKRAANILAQAEEKDGVEYSFGADPKFAETDEERALFAALDAAEPKIAAAMRAEDFPAAMSAIAALRAPIDAFFEAVQVNSDNPILRRNRLNLLSRIREAGRLIADFGRIEG
;
A
#
# COMPACT_ATOMS: atom_id res chain seq x y z
N MET A 1 21.49 -32.06 -29.87
CA MET A 1 20.57 -31.27 -29.01
C MET A 1 19.35 -30.98 -29.85
N MET A 2 18.18 -30.89 -29.24
CA MET A 2 16.90 -30.72 -29.93
C MET A 2 16.29 -29.38 -29.54
N ASP A 3 15.50 -28.80 -30.42
CA ASP A 3 14.67 -27.63 -30.10
C ASP A 3 13.23 -28.08 -29.93
N LEU A 4 12.49 -27.39 -29.07
CA LEU A 4 11.10 -27.66 -28.75
C LEU A 4 10.25 -26.44 -29.08
N LEU A 5 9.23 -26.64 -29.91
CA LEU A 5 8.18 -25.67 -30.18
C LEU A 5 6.87 -26.15 -29.53
N ILE A 6 6.27 -25.30 -28.70
CA ILE A 6 4.93 -25.49 -28.16
C ILE A 6 4.04 -24.33 -28.60
N GLU A 7 2.82 -24.64 -29.04
CA GLU A 7 1.74 -23.67 -29.20
C GLU A 7 0.46 -24.19 -28.53
N LEU A 8 -0.18 -23.31 -27.76
CA LEU A 8 -1.54 -23.48 -27.25
C LEU A 8 -2.43 -22.44 -27.96
N PHE A 9 -3.18 -22.89 -28.97
CA PHE A 9 -4.05 -22.02 -29.75
C PHE A 9 -5.49 -22.06 -29.22
N SER A 10 -6.05 -20.92 -28.86
CA SER A 10 -7.39 -20.79 -28.25
C SER A 10 -8.21 -19.66 -28.86
N GLU A 11 -9.46 -19.51 -28.43
CA GLU A 11 -10.16 -18.23 -28.57
C GLU A 11 -9.45 -17.10 -27.80
N GLU A 12 -9.93 -15.85 -27.99
CA GLU A 12 -9.28 -14.62 -27.50
C GLU A 12 -9.05 -14.59 -25.98
N ILE A 13 -7.78 -14.72 -25.60
CA ILE A 13 -7.21 -14.54 -24.27
C ILE A 13 -7.26 -13.04 -23.93
N PRO A 14 -7.84 -12.63 -22.80
CA PRO A 14 -7.85 -11.23 -22.38
C PRO A 14 -6.43 -10.65 -22.31
N ALA A 15 -6.19 -9.49 -22.95
CA ALA A 15 -4.88 -8.84 -23.06
C ALA A 15 -4.13 -8.77 -21.72
N ARG A 16 -4.82 -8.33 -20.65
CA ARG A 16 -4.26 -8.22 -19.29
C ARG A 16 -3.71 -9.53 -18.68
N MET A 17 -4.11 -10.69 -19.20
CA MET A 17 -3.67 -12.01 -18.69
C MET A 17 -2.49 -12.58 -19.49
N GLN A 18 -2.23 -12.08 -20.70
CA GLN A 18 -1.25 -12.65 -21.63
C GLN A 18 0.20 -12.57 -21.12
N PRO A 19 0.69 -11.46 -20.53
CA PRO A 19 2.08 -11.36 -20.08
C PRO A 19 2.41 -12.42 -19.04
N ARG A 20 1.61 -12.47 -17.96
CA ARG A 20 1.77 -13.45 -16.88
C ARG A 20 1.58 -14.88 -17.38
N ALA A 21 0.63 -15.12 -18.30
CA ALA A 21 0.44 -16.44 -18.87
C ALA A 21 1.66 -16.92 -19.68
N GLY A 22 2.34 -16.02 -20.42
CA GLY A 22 3.59 -16.34 -21.10
C GLY A 22 4.70 -16.72 -20.11
N GLU A 23 4.85 -15.95 -19.03
CA GLU A 23 5.82 -16.24 -17.96
C GLU A 23 5.53 -17.56 -17.24
N ASP A 24 4.26 -17.81 -16.90
CA ASP A 24 3.82 -19.05 -16.25
C ASP A 24 4.03 -20.27 -17.16
N LEU A 25 3.73 -20.17 -18.47
CA LEU A 25 4.01 -21.24 -19.42
C LEU A 25 5.50 -21.54 -19.49
N LYS A 26 6.34 -20.50 -19.61
CA LYS A 26 7.80 -20.66 -19.64
C LYS A 26 8.28 -21.38 -18.39
N ARG A 27 7.95 -20.84 -17.22
CA ARG A 27 8.38 -21.36 -15.91
C ARG A 27 7.93 -22.81 -15.71
N LEU A 28 6.64 -23.11 -15.87
CA LEU A 28 6.09 -24.45 -15.62
C LEU A 28 6.72 -25.51 -16.53
N ILE A 29 6.90 -25.20 -17.81
CA ILE A 29 7.55 -26.13 -18.74
C ILE A 29 9.03 -26.26 -18.40
N THR A 30 9.78 -25.17 -18.25
CA THR A 30 11.23 -25.26 -18.01
C THR A 30 11.57 -25.93 -16.69
N ASP A 31 10.81 -25.63 -15.62
CA ASP A 31 10.99 -26.25 -14.31
C ASP A 31 10.69 -27.75 -14.40
N GLY A 32 9.56 -28.13 -15.02
CA GLY A 32 9.19 -29.53 -15.23
C GLY A 32 10.18 -30.33 -16.08
N LEU A 33 10.76 -29.72 -17.13
CA LEU A 33 11.80 -30.35 -17.94
C LEU A 33 13.08 -30.60 -17.13
N VAL A 34 13.49 -29.64 -16.29
CA VAL A 34 14.68 -29.75 -15.44
C VAL A 34 14.49 -30.77 -14.32
N GLU A 35 13.33 -30.74 -13.64
CA GLU A 35 12.96 -31.72 -12.62
C GLU A 35 12.93 -33.15 -13.16
N ALA A 36 12.50 -33.32 -14.42
CA ALA A 36 12.53 -34.60 -15.13
C ALA A 36 13.92 -35.01 -15.66
N GLY A 37 14.96 -34.19 -15.42
CA GLY A 37 16.36 -34.50 -15.71
C GLY A 37 16.85 -34.11 -17.10
N LEU A 38 16.15 -33.22 -17.81
CA LEU A 38 16.62 -32.61 -19.06
C LEU A 38 17.32 -31.28 -18.79
N THR A 39 18.18 -30.86 -19.71
CA THR A 39 18.77 -29.51 -19.71
C THR A 39 18.50 -28.82 -21.03
N TYR A 40 18.40 -27.50 -21.01
CA TYR A 40 18.20 -26.66 -22.20
C TYR A 40 19.16 -25.46 -22.19
N ALA A 41 19.37 -24.83 -23.34
CA ALA A 41 20.25 -23.67 -23.48
C ALA A 41 19.51 -22.34 -23.26
N SER A 42 18.33 -22.18 -23.88
CA SER A 42 17.53 -20.96 -23.81
C SER A 42 16.03 -21.29 -23.90
N ALA A 43 15.17 -20.38 -23.45
CA ALA A 43 13.72 -20.50 -23.63
C ALA A 43 13.07 -19.11 -23.82
N GLY A 44 12.22 -18.98 -24.84
CA GLY A 44 11.46 -17.78 -25.16
C GLY A 44 9.96 -18.05 -25.18
N ALA A 45 9.20 -17.24 -24.45
CA ALA A 45 7.73 -17.32 -24.46
C ALA A 45 7.14 -16.16 -25.22
N PHE A 46 6.07 -16.45 -25.95
CA PHE A 46 5.38 -15.51 -26.82
C PHE A 46 3.88 -15.64 -26.61
N SER A 47 3.14 -14.58 -26.88
CA SER A 47 1.69 -14.59 -26.73
C SER A 47 1.05 -13.70 -27.77
N THR A 48 -0.16 -14.04 -28.18
CA THR A 48 -1.03 -13.18 -28.99
C THR A 48 -2.46 -13.29 -28.42
N PRO A 49 -3.46 -12.52 -28.91
CA PRO A 49 -4.85 -12.73 -28.53
C PRO A 49 -5.28 -14.19 -28.53
N ARG A 50 -4.77 -15.05 -29.43
CA ARG A 50 -5.23 -16.43 -29.57
C ARG A 50 -4.16 -17.47 -29.27
N ARG A 51 -2.96 -17.08 -28.84
CA ARG A 51 -1.81 -18.00 -28.72
C ARG A 51 -1.05 -17.78 -27.43
N LEU A 52 -0.63 -18.88 -26.82
CA LEU A 52 0.57 -18.93 -25.99
C LEU A 52 1.56 -19.86 -26.67
N ALA A 53 2.78 -19.40 -26.92
CA ALA A 53 3.82 -20.18 -27.56
C ALA A 53 5.09 -20.18 -26.73
N LEU A 54 5.83 -21.29 -26.79
CA LEU A 54 7.11 -21.44 -26.12
C LEU A 54 8.10 -22.08 -27.10
N ALA A 55 9.26 -21.46 -27.24
CA ALA A 55 10.42 -22.03 -27.91
C ALA A 55 11.48 -22.37 -26.85
N VAL A 56 12.01 -23.58 -26.88
CA VAL A 56 13.13 -24.00 -26.03
C VAL A 56 14.23 -24.51 -26.94
N GLU A 57 15.43 -23.96 -26.80
CA GLU A 57 16.58 -24.31 -27.63
C GLU A 57 17.55 -25.20 -26.88
N GLY A 58 18.19 -26.12 -27.60
CA GLY A 58 19.27 -26.92 -27.05
C GLY A 58 18.84 -27.88 -25.94
N LEU A 59 17.66 -28.47 -26.05
CA LEU A 59 17.15 -29.50 -25.15
C LEU A 59 17.94 -30.82 -25.33
N THR A 60 18.29 -31.47 -24.24
CA THR A 60 18.89 -32.81 -24.28
C THR A 60 17.89 -33.84 -24.80
N PRO A 61 18.30 -34.82 -25.65
CA PRO A 61 17.39 -35.79 -26.25
C PRO A 61 16.84 -36.82 -25.26
N GLU A 62 17.49 -37.00 -24.10
CA GLU A 62 17.07 -37.90 -23.03
C GLU A 62 17.60 -37.45 -21.67
N SER A 63 16.90 -37.82 -20.61
CA SER A 63 17.37 -37.58 -19.24
C SER A 63 18.51 -38.53 -18.88
N ARG A 64 19.36 -38.12 -17.93
CA ARG A 64 20.49 -38.96 -17.51
C ARG A 64 19.97 -40.20 -16.76
N PRO A 65 20.54 -41.40 -17.00
CA PRO A 65 20.23 -42.55 -16.19
C PRO A 65 20.63 -42.28 -14.74
N VAL A 66 19.75 -42.64 -13.80
CA VAL A 66 19.96 -42.44 -12.36
C VAL A 66 20.26 -43.80 -11.74
N ARG A 67 21.40 -43.90 -11.07
CA ARG A 67 21.79 -45.06 -10.26
C ARG A 67 21.72 -44.66 -8.79
N GLU A 68 20.69 -45.13 -8.10
CA GLU A 68 20.48 -44.88 -6.67
C GLU A 68 20.92 -46.11 -5.87
N GLU A 69 21.88 -45.93 -4.95
CA GLU A 69 22.30 -46.99 -4.03
C GLU A 69 21.70 -46.76 -2.65
N ARG A 70 20.85 -47.67 -2.19
CA ARG A 70 20.31 -47.66 -0.82
C ARG A 70 20.95 -48.76 0.01
N LYS A 71 21.56 -48.37 1.12
CA LYS A 71 22.11 -49.32 2.10
C LYS A 71 20.99 -49.92 2.93
N GLY A 72 20.88 -51.24 2.86
CA GLY A 72 19.91 -52.03 3.59
C GLY A 72 20.43 -52.59 4.92
N PRO A 73 19.66 -53.49 5.55
CA PRO A 73 20.08 -54.19 6.75
C PRO A 73 21.20 -55.22 6.45
N ARG A 74 21.86 -55.70 7.51
CA ARG A 74 22.84 -56.79 7.40
C ARG A 74 22.19 -58.07 6.85
N THR A 75 22.99 -58.93 6.22
CA THR A 75 22.51 -60.21 5.66
C THR A 75 21.99 -61.19 6.71
N ASP A 76 22.37 -61.01 7.98
CA ASP A 76 21.94 -61.77 9.15
C ASP A 76 20.93 -61.02 10.04
N ALA A 77 20.38 -59.90 9.56
CA ALA A 77 19.36 -59.15 10.27
C ALA A 77 18.04 -59.94 10.39
N PRO A 78 17.18 -59.64 11.39
CA PRO A 78 15.88 -60.30 11.53
C PRO A 78 15.04 -60.20 10.25
N GLU A 79 14.32 -61.27 9.93
CA GLU A 79 13.56 -61.43 8.68
C GLU A 79 12.61 -60.25 8.39
N LYS A 80 11.95 -59.72 9.44
CA LYS A 80 11.10 -58.51 9.33
C LYS A 80 11.83 -57.25 8.85
N ALA A 81 13.11 -57.08 9.18
CA ALA A 81 13.91 -55.94 8.75
C ALA A 81 14.30 -56.05 7.27
N ILE A 82 14.58 -57.27 6.80
CA ILE A 82 14.86 -57.57 5.40
C ILE A 82 13.58 -57.39 4.57
N GLU A 83 12.43 -57.91 5.02
CA GLU A 83 11.13 -57.72 4.36
C GLU A 83 10.72 -56.24 4.27
N GLY A 84 10.93 -55.46 5.34
CA GLY A 84 10.66 -54.02 5.34
C GLY A 84 11.51 -53.25 4.33
N PHE A 85 12.77 -53.66 4.14
CA PHE A 85 13.68 -53.07 3.15
C PHE A 85 13.33 -53.47 1.71
N LEU A 86 12.92 -54.73 1.48
CA LEU A 86 12.40 -55.17 0.18
C LEU A 86 11.13 -54.40 -0.20
N ARG A 87 10.21 -54.18 0.75
CA ARG A 87 9.00 -53.39 0.49
C ARG A 87 9.29 -51.92 0.18
N SER A 88 10.30 -51.32 0.81
CA SER A 88 10.64 -49.90 0.59
C SER A 88 11.46 -49.65 -0.68
N THR A 89 12.11 -50.67 -1.21
CA THR A 89 12.89 -50.62 -2.46
C THR A 89 12.12 -51.15 -3.67
N GLY A 90 11.11 -52.00 -3.45
CA GLY A 90 10.32 -52.65 -4.50
C GLY A 90 11.07 -53.79 -5.22
N LEU A 91 12.26 -54.16 -4.73
CA LEU A 91 13.11 -55.22 -5.28
C LEU A 91 12.89 -56.55 -4.56
N THR A 92 13.25 -57.66 -5.21
CA THR A 92 13.32 -58.99 -4.61
C THR A 92 14.69 -59.27 -3.99
N LEU A 93 14.80 -60.23 -3.08
CA LEU A 93 16.03 -60.49 -2.31
C LEU A 93 17.22 -60.86 -3.20
N ASP A 94 16.96 -61.54 -4.31
CA ASP A 94 17.93 -61.92 -5.35
C ASP A 94 18.42 -60.74 -6.21
N GLN A 95 17.75 -59.59 -6.14
CA GLN A 95 18.13 -58.34 -6.82
C GLN A 95 18.99 -57.41 -5.95
N LEU A 96 19.24 -57.77 -4.68
CA LEU A 96 20.10 -57.00 -3.78
C LEU A 96 21.56 -57.44 -3.88
N GLU A 97 22.47 -56.49 -3.88
CA GLU A 97 23.91 -56.77 -3.84
C GLU A 97 24.36 -56.99 -2.40
N ARG A 98 25.15 -58.04 -2.17
CA ARG A 98 25.80 -58.28 -0.88
C ARG A 98 27.20 -57.67 -0.91
N ARG A 99 27.47 -56.73 0.00
CA ARG A 99 28.78 -56.06 0.07
C ARG A 99 29.38 -56.21 1.48
N PRO A 100 30.68 -56.54 1.61
CA PRO A 100 31.35 -56.66 2.89
C PRO A 100 31.56 -55.27 3.53
N GLU A 101 31.17 -55.11 4.79
CA GLU A 101 31.33 -53.87 5.56
C GLU A 101 32.01 -54.16 6.91
N LYS A 102 32.53 -53.13 7.59
CA LYS A 102 33.32 -53.26 8.84
C LYS A 102 32.67 -54.08 9.97
N LYS A 103 31.35 -54.33 9.93
CA LYS A 103 30.58 -55.06 10.96
C LYS A 103 29.76 -56.24 10.39
N GLY A 104 30.12 -56.78 9.22
CA GLY A 104 29.41 -57.89 8.57
C GLY A 104 28.97 -57.56 7.14
N GLU A 105 28.37 -58.52 6.46
CA GLU A 105 27.88 -58.35 5.09
C GLU A 105 26.51 -57.64 5.10
N VAL A 106 26.32 -56.66 4.21
CA VAL A 106 25.13 -55.80 4.17
C VAL A 106 24.48 -55.87 2.79
N TYR A 107 23.15 -55.84 2.73
CA TYR A 107 22.43 -55.72 1.47
C TYR A 107 22.44 -54.29 0.95
N PHE A 108 22.65 -54.12 -0.35
CA PHE A 108 22.51 -52.85 -1.07
C PHE A 108 21.48 -53.02 -2.18
N ALA A 109 20.50 -52.12 -2.23
CA ALA A 109 19.61 -51.99 -3.37
C ALA A 109 20.24 -51.00 -4.36
N VAL A 110 20.65 -51.49 -5.52
CA VAL A 110 21.08 -50.65 -6.64
C VAL A 110 19.90 -50.53 -7.60
N ILE A 111 19.27 -49.35 -7.60
CA ILE A 111 18.12 -49.07 -8.47
C ILE A 111 18.64 -48.26 -9.65
N GLU A 112 18.67 -48.89 -10.82
CA GLU A 112 19.02 -48.22 -12.08
C GLU A 112 17.74 -47.84 -12.82
N LYS A 113 17.52 -46.53 -12.99
CA LYS A 113 16.44 -46.00 -13.81
C LYS A 113 17.03 -45.56 -15.15
N PRO A 114 16.63 -46.17 -16.29
CA PRO A 114 17.11 -45.73 -17.60
C PRO A 114 16.67 -44.29 -17.88
N GLY A 115 17.47 -43.59 -18.68
CA GLY A 115 17.11 -42.27 -19.17
C GLY A 115 15.79 -42.30 -19.95
N ARG A 116 14.94 -41.31 -19.74
CA ARG A 116 13.66 -41.16 -20.45
C ARG A 116 13.86 -40.28 -21.67
N LYS A 117 13.18 -40.59 -22.77
CA LYS A 117 13.25 -39.78 -24.00
C LYS A 117 12.60 -38.41 -23.76
N ALA A 118 13.18 -37.37 -24.38
CA ALA A 118 12.66 -36.00 -24.27
C ALA A 118 11.19 -35.91 -24.68
N ALA A 119 10.77 -36.63 -25.73
CA ALA A 119 9.37 -36.63 -26.18
C ALA A 119 8.39 -37.10 -25.09
N GLU A 120 8.75 -38.12 -24.31
CA GLU A 120 7.89 -38.64 -23.22
C GLU A 120 7.80 -37.66 -22.07
N ILE A 121 8.94 -37.05 -21.69
CA ILE A 121 9.00 -36.04 -20.64
C ILE A 121 8.20 -34.81 -21.04
N VAL A 122 8.40 -34.30 -22.27
CA VAL A 122 7.68 -33.13 -22.79
C VAL A 122 6.18 -33.39 -22.82
N ALA A 123 5.73 -34.58 -23.24
CA ALA A 123 4.31 -34.93 -23.23
C ALA A 123 3.72 -34.86 -21.82
N GLU A 124 4.38 -35.48 -20.83
CA GLU A 124 3.93 -35.49 -19.42
C GLU A 124 3.90 -34.07 -18.82
N VAL A 125 4.98 -33.32 -18.98
CA VAL A 125 5.12 -31.96 -18.43
C VAL A 125 4.12 -31.00 -19.07
N LEU A 126 3.93 -31.08 -20.40
CA LEU A 126 2.96 -30.24 -21.11
C LEU A 126 1.52 -30.61 -20.74
N GLU A 127 1.19 -31.89 -20.59
CA GLU A 127 -0.13 -32.32 -20.13
C GLU A 127 -0.45 -31.74 -18.74
N ALA A 128 0.48 -31.92 -17.78
CA ALA A 128 0.32 -31.39 -16.43
C ALA A 128 0.18 -29.87 -16.44
N THR A 129 1.02 -29.18 -17.22
CA THR A 129 0.98 -27.72 -17.37
C THR A 129 -0.37 -27.24 -17.92
N ILE A 130 -0.94 -27.91 -18.91
CA ILE A 130 -2.25 -27.53 -19.47
C ILE A 130 -3.38 -27.80 -18.45
N ARG A 131 -3.31 -28.89 -17.69
CA ARG A 131 -4.37 -29.25 -16.73
C ARG A 131 -4.38 -28.34 -15.50
N ASP A 132 -3.19 -27.95 -15.04
CA ASP A 132 -2.99 -27.20 -13.79
C ASP A 132 -2.60 -25.73 -14.03
N PHE A 133 -2.85 -25.21 -15.23
CA PHE A 133 -2.43 -23.86 -15.62
C PHE A 133 -3.05 -22.79 -14.69
N PRO A 134 -2.24 -21.87 -14.12
CA PRO A 134 -2.66 -20.98 -13.04
C PRO A 134 -3.44 -19.74 -13.53
N TRP A 135 -4.55 -19.97 -14.25
CA TRP A 135 -5.42 -18.90 -14.71
C TRP A 135 -6.09 -18.17 -13.52
N PRO A 136 -6.05 -16.83 -13.44
CA PRO A 136 -6.79 -16.07 -12.42
C PRO A 136 -8.31 -16.33 -12.49
N LYS A 137 -8.80 -16.64 -13.69
CA LYS A 137 -10.18 -17.05 -13.94
C LYS A 137 -10.22 -18.07 -15.07
N SER A 138 -10.66 -19.28 -14.76
CA SER A 138 -10.86 -20.38 -15.71
C SER A 138 -12.31 -20.87 -15.69
N MET A 139 -12.77 -21.44 -16.80
CA MET A 139 -14.09 -22.08 -16.91
C MET A 139 -13.97 -23.43 -17.61
N ARG A 140 -14.99 -24.28 -17.45
CA ARG A 140 -15.19 -25.45 -18.32
C ARG A 140 -16.03 -25.02 -19.52
N TRP A 141 -15.69 -25.54 -20.69
CA TRP A 141 -16.34 -25.19 -21.95
C TRP A 141 -16.98 -26.42 -22.59
N GLY A 142 -18.22 -26.27 -23.07
CA GLY A 142 -18.97 -27.36 -23.69
C GLY A 142 -19.17 -28.56 -22.75
N SER A 143 -18.95 -29.77 -23.28
CA SER A 143 -18.98 -31.03 -22.51
C SER A 143 -17.61 -31.46 -21.97
N GLY A 144 -16.56 -30.64 -22.17
CA GLY A 144 -15.18 -30.94 -21.78
C GLY A 144 -14.95 -30.81 -20.28
N SER A 145 -13.90 -31.50 -19.80
CA SER A 145 -13.52 -31.47 -18.39
C SER A 145 -12.44 -30.42 -18.09
N LEU A 146 -11.71 -30.01 -19.13
CA LEU A 146 -10.60 -29.05 -19.06
C LEU A 146 -11.07 -27.67 -18.59
N ARG A 147 -10.35 -27.13 -17.61
CA ARG A 147 -10.52 -25.74 -17.17
C ARG A 147 -9.51 -24.87 -17.91
N TRP A 148 -9.99 -23.93 -18.71
CA TRP A 148 -9.14 -22.99 -19.45
C TRP A 148 -9.76 -21.60 -19.45
N VAL A 149 -8.97 -20.57 -19.75
CA VAL A 149 -9.46 -19.18 -19.84
C VAL A 149 -10.52 -19.03 -20.93
N ARG A 150 -10.38 -19.77 -22.02
CA ARG A 150 -11.21 -19.79 -23.22
C ARG A 150 -11.16 -21.17 -23.90
N PRO A 151 -12.00 -21.52 -24.88
CA PRO A 151 -11.85 -22.80 -25.58
C PRO A 151 -10.47 -22.93 -26.24
N LEU A 152 -9.73 -24.00 -25.90
CA LEU A 152 -8.49 -24.40 -26.56
C LEU A 152 -8.86 -25.19 -27.82
N HIS A 153 -8.25 -24.85 -28.97
CA HIS A 153 -8.58 -25.40 -30.28
C HIS A 153 -7.54 -26.39 -30.79
N SER A 154 -6.26 -26.09 -30.63
CA SER A 154 -5.17 -26.96 -31.07
C SER A 154 -3.92 -26.81 -30.22
N ILE A 155 -3.11 -27.86 -30.23
CA ILE A 155 -1.81 -27.92 -29.57
C ILE A 155 -0.76 -28.25 -30.62
N ILE A 156 0.33 -27.46 -30.68
CA ILE A 156 1.56 -27.87 -31.35
C ILE A 156 2.55 -28.27 -30.27
N ALA A 157 3.21 -29.39 -30.47
CA ALA A 157 4.35 -29.83 -29.67
C ALA A 157 5.32 -30.57 -30.61
N ILE A 158 6.38 -29.89 -31.04
CA ILE A 158 7.35 -30.41 -32.02
C ILE A 158 8.73 -30.39 -31.38
N LEU A 159 9.43 -31.53 -31.47
CA LEU A 159 10.86 -31.60 -31.25
C LEU A 159 11.57 -31.62 -32.61
N SER A 160 12.57 -30.77 -32.80
CA SER A 160 13.34 -30.70 -34.04
C SER A 160 14.84 -30.74 -33.80
N ASP A 161 15.58 -31.43 -34.65
CA ASP A 161 17.04 -31.43 -34.70
C ASP A 161 17.54 -31.52 -36.16
N GLU A 162 18.85 -31.76 -36.36
CA GLU A 162 19.43 -31.94 -37.70
C GLU A 162 18.84 -33.13 -38.48
N ALA A 163 18.26 -34.13 -37.80
CA ALA A 163 17.67 -35.30 -38.43
C ALA A 163 16.22 -35.06 -38.87
N GLY A 164 15.53 -34.07 -38.30
CA GLY A 164 14.21 -33.64 -38.72
C GLY A 164 13.29 -33.21 -37.57
N ALA A 165 12.01 -33.04 -37.88
CA ALA A 165 10.98 -32.65 -36.93
C ALA A 165 10.08 -33.84 -36.57
N GLN A 166 9.79 -34.02 -35.28
CA GLN A 166 8.88 -35.03 -34.76
C GLN A 166 7.80 -34.38 -33.88
N VAL A 167 6.55 -34.79 -34.06
CA VAL A 167 5.45 -34.39 -33.19
C VAL A 167 5.51 -35.21 -31.91
N VAL A 168 5.40 -34.54 -30.77
CA VAL A 168 5.32 -35.17 -29.45
C VAL A 168 3.95 -35.86 -29.30
N PRO A 169 3.89 -37.16 -28.97
CA PRO A 169 2.63 -37.90 -28.88
C PRO A 169 1.87 -37.54 -27.59
N LEU A 170 1.13 -36.43 -27.62
CA LEU A 170 0.31 -35.91 -26.53
C LEU A 170 -1.15 -35.77 -26.96
N THR A 171 -2.09 -36.05 -26.06
CA THR A 171 -3.51 -35.73 -26.25
C THR A 171 -4.12 -35.22 -24.94
N VAL A 172 -4.71 -34.03 -24.96
CA VAL A 172 -5.34 -33.42 -23.77
C VAL A 172 -6.80 -33.12 -24.06
N ASP A 173 -7.72 -33.70 -23.28
CA ASP A 173 -9.18 -33.52 -23.40
C ASP A 173 -9.71 -33.69 -24.84
N GLY A 174 -9.12 -34.63 -25.60
CA GLY A 174 -9.48 -34.92 -26.99
C GLY A 174 -8.71 -34.12 -28.05
N ILE A 175 -7.83 -33.20 -27.66
CA ILE A 175 -6.99 -32.41 -28.56
C ILE A 175 -5.63 -33.10 -28.69
N ALA A 176 -5.37 -33.74 -29.83
CA ALA A 176 -4.07 -34.33 -30.13
C ALA A 176 -3.07 -33.24 -30.55
N ALA A 177 -1.85 -33.31 -30.04
CA ALA A 177 -0.76 -32.45 -30.49
C ALA A 177 -0.42 -32.74 -31.95
N GLY A 178 -0.12 -31.70 -32.72
CA GLY A 178 0.16 -31.79 -34.15
C GLY A 178 1.22 -30.81 -34.62
N ASP A 179 1.32 -30.67 -35.95
CA ASP A 179 2.27 -29.80 -36.65
C ASP A 179 1.58 -28.62 -37.36
N THR A 180 0.27 -28.45 -37.17
CA THR A 180 -0.57 -27.54 -37.96
C THR A 180 -1.08 -26.38 -37.11
N THR A 181 -0.84 -25.16 -37.57
CA THR A 181 -1.36 -23.92 -36.97
C THR A 181 -2.17 -23.12 -38.00
N HIS A 182 -2.64 -21.93 -37.62
CA HIS A 182 -3.45 -21.04 -38.45
C HIS A 182 -2.82 -19.64 -38.52
N GLY A 183 -3.09 -18.88 -39.58
CA GLY A 183 -2.70 -17.48 -39.62
C GLY A 183 -3.69 -16.53 -38.94
N HIS A 184 -3.64 -15.28 -39.36
CA HIS A 184 -4.53 -14.23 -38.89
C HIS A 184 -6.00 -14.55 -39.20
N ARG A 185 -6.89 -14.38 -38.20
CA ARG A 185 -8.30 -14.79 -38.27
C ARG A 185 -9.05 -14.33 -39.51
N PHE A 186 -8.75 -13.12 -39.98
CA PHE A 186 -9.49 -12.47 -41.06
C PHE A 186 -8.68 -12.31 -42.36
N MET A 187 -7.35 -12.25 -42.26
CA MET A 187 -6.49 -11.88 -43.41
C MET A 187 -5.76 -13.07 -44.01
N ALA A 188 -5.52 -14.13 -43.22
CA ALA A 188 -4.89 -15.36 -43.65
C ALA A 188 -5.36 -16.52 -42.76
N PRO A 189 -6.65 -16.90 -42.81
CA PRO A 189 -7.22 -17.86 -41.86
C PRO A 189 -6.77 -19.30 -42.10
N ASP A 190 -6.15 -19.58 -43.25
CA ASP A 190 -5.80 -20.93 -43.67
C ASP A 190 -4.81 -21.61 -42.72
N ALA A 191 -4.99 -22.92 -42.58
CA ALA A 191 -4.10 -23.76 -41.79
C ALA A 191 -2.81 -24.06 -42.56
N PHE A 192 -1.68 -24.11 -41.85
CA PHE A 192 -0.40 -24.49 -42.44
C PHE A 192 0.45 -25.28 -41.45
N ARG A 193 1.34 -26.12 -41.99
CA ARG A 193 2.26 -26.95 -41.20
C ARG A 193 3.55 -26.23 -40.87
N VAL A 194 4.12 -26.55 -39.72
CA VAL A 194 5.40 -26.00 -39.24
C VAL A 194 6.32 -27.13 -38.77
N THR A 195 7.62 -26.88 -38.83
CA THR A 195 8.67 -27.90 -38.53
C THR A 195 9.56 -27.54 -37.35
N GLY A 196 9.51 -26.30 -36.87
CA GLY A 196 10.31 -25.77 -35.77
C GLY A 196 10.00 -24.30 -35.56
N PHE A 197 10.64 -23.64 -34.59
CA PHE A 197 10.31 -22.26 -34.21
C PHE A 197 10.58 -21.24 -35.32
N ASP A 198 11.71 -21.33 -36.03
CA ASP A 198 12.05 -20.38 -37.11
C ASP A 198 11.04 -20.43 -38.27
N ASP A 199 10.69 -21.65 -38.70
CA ASP A 199 9.68 -21.88 -39.73
C ASP A 199 8.30 -21.39 -39.28
N TYR A 200 7.95 -21.65 -38.01
CA TYR A 200 6.72 -21.18 -37.38
C TYR A 200 6.62 -19.65 -37.36
N ALA A 201 7.64 -18.95 -36.85
CA ALA A 201 7.69 -17.50 -36.78
C ALA A 201 7.64 -16.87 -38.18
N ALA A 202 8.41 -17.40 -39.13
CA ALA A 202 8.44 -16.90 -40.50
C ALA A 202 7.08 -17.07 -41.22
N LYS A 203 6.43 -18.22 -41.07
CA LYS A 203 5.12 -18.49 -41.68
C LYS A 203 4.00 -17.68 -41.01
N LEU A 204 4.01 -17.56 -39.69
CA LEU A 204 3.06 -16.68 -38.98
C LEU A 204 3.17 -15.24 -39.45
N ARG A 205 4.39 -14.70 -39.58
CA ARG A 205 4.60 -13.34 -40.10
C ARG A 205 4.02 -13.17 -41.50
N ARG A 206 4.26 -14.13 -42.40
CA ARG A 206 3.66 -14.12 -43.76
C ARG A 206 2.13 -14.21 -43.71
N ALA A 207 1.61 -14.96 -42.76
CA ALA A 207 0.19 -15.10 -42.49
C ALA A 207 -0.36 -14.00 -41.55
N LYS A 208 0.30 -12.83 -41.51
CA LYS A 208 -0.13 -11.62 -40.79
C LYS A 208 -0.32 -11.82 -39.28
N VAL A 209 0.59 -12.55 -38.63
CA VAL A 209 0.64 -12.66 -37.17
C VAL A 209 2.02 -12.22 -36.70
N MET A 210 2.06 -11.12 -35.95
CA MET A 210 3.26 -10.66 -35.25
C MET A 210 3.29 -11.32 -33.86
N LEU A 211 4.14 -12.34 -33.74
CA LEU A 211 4.15 -13.25 -32.60
C LEU A 211 4.65 -12.59 -31.31
N ASP A 212 5.69 -11.76 -31.41
CA ASP A 212 6.31 -11.12 -30.26
C ASP A 212 5.48 -9.90 -29.78
N PRO A 213 5.02 -9.87 -28.52
CA PRO A 213 4.37 -8.68 -27.95
C PRO A 213 5.25 -7.43 -27.98
N ALA A 214 6.55 -7.53 -27.72
CA ALA A 214 7.45 -6.38 -27.73
C ALA A 214 7.62 -5.81 -29.15
N GLU A 215 7.65 -6.66 -30.17
CA GLU A 215 7.63 -6.22 -31.57
C GLU A 215 6.34 -5.46 -31.88
N ARG A 216 5.17 -5.97 -31.44
CA ARG A 216 3.87 -5.31 -31.64
C ARG A 216 3.79 -3.96 -30.96
N GLU A 217 4.22 -3.86 -29.70
CA GLU A 217 4.27 -2.58 -28.98
C GLU A 217 5.14 -1.56 -29.72
N SER A 218 6.32 -1.99 -30.18
CA SER A 218 7.24 -1.12 -30.92
C SER A 218 6.64 -0.64 -32.26
N ALA A 219 6.01 -1.55 -33.01
CA ALA A 219 5.32 -1.23 -34.26
C ALA A 219 4.17 -0.24 -34.06
N ILE A 220 3.33 -0.47 -33.04
CA ILE A 220 2.23 0.46 -32.69
C ILE A 220 2.80 1.82 -32.30
N ARG A 221 3.81 1.86 -31.42
CA ARG A 221 4.42 3.10 -30.92
C ARG A 221 5.03 3.92 -32.06
N GLN A 222 5.80 3.28 -32.93
CA GLN A 222 6.45 3.94 -34.06
C GLN A 222 5.43 4.51 -35.05
N GLU A 223 4.44 3.72 -35.45
CA GLU A 223 3.47 4.16 -36.44
C GLU A 223 2.51 5.21 -35.88
N ALA A 224 2.06 5.07 -34.63
CA ALA A 224 1.27 6.09 -33.95
C ALA A 224 2.03 7.43 -33.85
N ALA A 225 3.33 7.38 -33.52
CA ALA A 225 4.19 8.56 -33.48
C ALA A 225 4.36 9.18 -34.87
N ASN A 226 4.56 8.39 -35.93
CA ASN A 226 4.63 8.88 -37.31
C ASN A 226 3.34 9.61 -37.73
N LEU A 227 2.19 8.99 -37.45
CA LEU A 227 0.87 9.55 -37.75
C LEU A 227 0.60 10.86 -36.99
N ALA A 228 1.01 10.94 -35.73
CA ALA A 228 0.91 12.15 -34.92
C ALA A 228 1.85 13.24 -35.44
N PHE A 229 3.10 12.90 -35.72
CA PHE A 229 4.11 13.81 -36.24
C PHE A 229 3.69 14.45 -37.57
N ALA A 230 3.07 13.68 -38.47
CA ALA A 230 2.54 14.18 -39.75
C ALA A 230 1.50 15.31 -39.58
N ARG A 231 0.87 15.41 -38.41
CA ARG A 231 -0.09 16.46 -38.04
C ARG A 231 0.52 17.54 -37.13
N GLY A 232 1.79 17.42 -36.78
CA GLY A 232 2.45 18.25 -35.77
C GLY A 232 1.96 17.98 -34.36
N TRP A 233 1.51 16.75 -34.08
CA TRP A 233 1.01 16.28 -32.79
C TRP A 233 1.98 15.27 -32.17
N GLU A 234 1.76 14.98 -30.88
CA GLU A 234 2.50 13.99 -30.10
C GLU A 234 1.54 12.99 -29.44
N ILE A 235 1.92 11.71 -29.38
CA ILE A 235 1.15 10.72 -28.62
C ILE A 235 1.40 10.94 -27.13
N VAL A 236 0.33 11.01 -26.34
CA VAL A 236 0.41 11.03 -24.88
C VAL A 236 0.86 9.64 -24.40
N PRO A 237 1.98 9.54 -23.65
CA PRO A 237 2.50 8.26 -23.20
C PRO A 237 1.53 7.51 -22.28
N ASP A 238 1.30 6.23 -22.55
CA ASP A 238 0.51 5.33 -21.72
C ASP A 238 0.96 3.88 -21.94
N GLU A 239 1.98 3.45 -21.18
CA GLU A 239 2.57 2.11 -21.35
C GLU A 239 1.58 1.00 -21.01
N GLY A 240 0.69 1.22 -20.04
CA GLY A 240 -0.35 0.25 -19.68
C GLY A 240 -1.34 0.01 -20.83
N LEU A 241 -1.79 1.10 -21.48
CA LEU A 241 -2.64 1.00 -22.66
C LEU A 241 -1.88 0.44 -23.88
N MET A 242 -0.59 0.77 -24.03
CA MET A 242 0.24 0.22 -25.10
C MET A 242 0.35 -1.30 -25.04
N THR A 243 0.66 -1.85 -23.86
CA THR A 243 0.69 -3.30 -23.64
C THR A 243 -0.69 -3.93 -23.83
N GLU A 244 -1.76 -3.26 -23.38
CA GLU A 244 -3.12 -3.75 -23.61
C GLU A 244 -3.45 -3.80 -25.11
N LEU A 245 -3.11 -2.75 -25.87
CA LEU A 245 -3.32 -2.67 -27.33
C LEU A 245 -2.55 -3.75 -28.09
N ALA A 246 -1.28 -3.96 -27.76
CA ALA A 246 -0.48 -5.03 -28.34
C ALA A 246 -1.11 -6.41 -28.03
N GLY A 247 -1.69 -6.59 -26.84
CA GLY A 247 -2.42 -7.79 -26.46
C GLY A 247 -3.79 -7.97 -27.12
N LEU A 248 -4.36 -6.94 -27.76
CA LEU A 248 -5.67 -7.01 -28.43
C LEU A 248 -5.57 -7.39 -29.92
N VAL A 249 -4.38 -7.28 -30.53
CA VAL A 249 -4.20 -7.45 -31.98
C VAL A 249 -3.06 -8.44 -32.29
N GLU A 250 -3.23 -9.24 -33.34
CA GLU A 250 -2.17 -10.08 -33.92
C GLU A 250 -1.39 -9.32 -35.01
N TRP A 251 -2.04 -8.36 -35.68
CA TRP A 251 -1.43 -7.51 -36.70
C TRP A 251 -1.86 -6.06 -36.51
N PRO A 252 -1.01 -5.22 -35.87
CA PRO A 252 -1.41 -3.86 -35.55
C PRO A 252 -1.48 -2.97 -36.80
N VAL A 253 -2.62 -2.30 -36.97
CA VAL A 253 -2.82 -1.24 -37.97
C VAL A 253 -3.28 0.03 -37.25
N PRO A 254 -2.35 0.89 -36.81
CA PRO A 254 -2.70 2.18 -36.20
C PRO A 254 -3.37 3.12 -37.19
N LEU A 255 -4.44 3.78 -36.77
CA LEU A 255 -5.24 4.71 -37.55
C LEU A 255 -5.47 5.99 -36.74
N MET A 256 -5.20 7.15 -37.36
CA MET A 256 -5.33 8.46 -36.71
C MET A 256 -6.71 9.07 -36.96
N GLY A 257 -7.46 9.24 -35.88
CA GLY A 257 -8.71 10.00 -35.84
C GLY A 257 -8.53 11.43 -35.34
N VAL A 258 -9.55 12.25 -35.55
CA VAL A 258 -9.62 13.63 -35.06
C VAL A 258 -10.78 13.77 -34.08
N ILE A 259 -10.57 14.58 -33.03
CA ILE A 259 -11.65 14.94 -32.12
C ILE A 259 -12.45 16.08 -32.76
N GLU A 260 -13.79 15.95 -32.74
CA GLU A 260 -14.66 16.99 -33.29
C GLU A 260 -14.52 18.29 -32.49
N ALA A 261 -14.59 19.44 -33.19
CA ALA A 261 -14.34 20.75 -32.60
C ALA A 261 -15.17 21.04 -31.34
N ARG A 262 -16.43 20.55 -31.28
CA ARG A 262 -17.34 20.74 -30.14
C ARG A 262 -16.90 20.04 -28.85
N PHE A 263 -15.92 19.13 -28.91
CA PHE A 263 -15.41 18.41 -27.74
C PHE A 263 -14.03 18.89 -27.29
N LEU A 264 -13.39 19.81 -28.03
CA LEU A 264 -12.03 20.26 -27.75
C LEU A 264 -11.92 21.11 -26.47
N ASP A 265 -13.05 21.62 -25.97
CA ASP A 265 -13.13 22.40 -24.73
C ASP A 265 -13.37 21.52 -23.50
N LEU A 266 -13.54 20.21 -23.68
CA LEU A 266 -13.58 19.28 -22.56
C LEU A 266 -12.20 19.21 -21.89
N PRO A 267 -12.15 19.02 -20.56
CA PRO A 267 -10.90 18.76 -19.86
C PRO A 267 -10.11 17.61 -20.50
N PRO A 268 -8.78 17.73 -20.67
CA PRO A 268 -7.95 16.67 -21.25
C PRO A 268 -8.10 15.32 -20.55
N GLU A 269 -8.32 15.31 -19.24
CA GLU A 269 -8.50 14.09 -18.45
C GLU A 269 -9.83 13.40 -18.77
N VAL A 270 -10.90 14.16 -19.03
CA VAL A 270 -12.21 13.62 -19.46
C VAL A 270 -12.08 12.96 -20.84
N LEU A 271 -11.40 13.64 -21.78
CA LEU A 271 -11.13 13.11 -23.12
C LEU A 271 -10.31 11.81 -23.04
N GLN A 272 -9.21 11.83 -22.30
CA GLN A 272 -8.33 10.68 -22.13
C GLN A 272 -9.04 9.50 -21.48
N THR A 273 -9.74 9.71 -20.36
CA THR A 273 -10.47 8.66 -19.65
C THR A 273 -11.57 8.06 -20.53
N SER A 274 -12.38 8.89 -21.20
CA SER A 274 -13.43 8.40 -22.10
C SER A 274 -12.87 7.54 -23.25
N MET A 275 -11.76 7.98 -23.85
CA MET A 275 -11.10 7.26 -24.94
C MET A 275 -10.43 5.96 -24.48
N LYS A 276 -9.74 6.00 -23.33
CA LYS A 276 -9.03 4.85 -22.77
C LYS A 276 -9.99 3.78 -22.24
N ALA A 277 -10.97 4.17 -21.43
CA ALA A 277 -11.86 3.23 -20.75
C ALA A 277 -12.77 2.50 -21.74
N HIS A 278 -13.35 3.23 -22.70
CA HIS A 278 -14.40 2.67 -23.56
C HIS A 278 -13.91 2.15 -24.90
N GLN A 279 -12.83 2.70 -25.45
CA GLN A 279 -12.43 2.44 -26.84
C GLN A 279 -10.95 2.07 -27.02
N LYS A 280 -10.14 2.14 -25.94
CA LYS A 280 -8.71 1.84 -25.98
C LYS A 280 -7.93 2.70 -26.97
N PHE A 281 -8.27 3.99 -27.10
CA PHE A 281 -7.54 4.89 -28.00
C PHE A 281 -6.38 5.58 -27.29
N LEU A 282 -5.25 5.69 -27.97
CA LEU A 282 -4.12 6.53 -27.55
C LEU A 282 -4.47 7.99 -27.84
N SER A 283 -4.23 8.87 -26.88
CA SER A 283 -4.53 10.31 -27.05
C SER A 283 -3.41 11.00 -27.83
N ALA A 284 -3.76 11.90 -28.74
CA ALA A 284 -2.79 12.73 -29.47
C ALA A 284 -2.97 14.21 -29.08
N ARG A 285 -1.90 14.78 -28.53
CA ARG A 285 -1.84 16.17 -28.08
C ARG A 285 -1.21 17.05 -29.14
N ASN A 286 -1.78 18.23 -29.36
CA ASN A 286 -1.16 19.27 -30.14
C ASN A 286 -0.26 20.13 -29.22
N PRO A 287 1.08 20.06 -29.33
CA PRO A 287 1.98 20.84 -28.48
C PRO A 287 1.84 22.35 -28.65
N LYS A 288 1.27 22.83 -29.76
CA LYS A 288 1.05 24.27 -30.00
C LYS A 288 -0.11 24.83 -29.19
N THR A 289 -1.15 24.02 -28.95
CA THR A 289 -2.36 24.43 -28.22
C THR A 289 -2.43 23.83 -26.81
N GLY A 290 -1.63 22.81 -26.53
CA GLY A 290 -1.68 22.02 -25.30
C GLY A 290 -2.89 21.06 -25.21
N ARG A 291 -3.78 21.05 -26.21
CA ARG A 291 -5.04 20.28 -26.19
C ARG A 291 -4.89 18.90 -26.82
N ILE A 292 -5.76 17.99 -26.41
CA ILE A 292 -5.96 16.71 -27.10
C ILE A 292 -6.86 16.97 -28.31
N GLU A 293 -6.31 16.86 -29.52
CA GLU A 293 -7.01 17.18 -30.77
C GLU A 293 -7.22 15.95 -31.67
N GLY A 294 -6.59 14.82 -31.31
CA GLY A 294 -6.73 13.58 -32.04
C GLY A 294 -6.53 12.35 -31.16
N TYR A 295 -6.65 11.21 -31.80
CA TYR A 295 -6.47 9.91 -31.16
C TYR A 295 -5.98 8.86 -32.16
N VAL A 296 -5.32 7.83 -31.66
CA VAL A 296 -4.94 6.67 -32.45
C VAL A 296 -5.70 5.45 -31.96
N THR A 297 -6.39 4.80 -32.89
CA THR A 297 -7.00 3.47 -32.68
C THR A 297 -6.15 2.42 -33.40
N VAL A 298 -6.04 1.22 -32.85
CA VAL A 298 -5.27 0.13 -33.45
C VAL A 298 -6.25 -0.93 -33.96
N ALA A 299 -6.39 -1.04 -35.27
CA ALA A 299 -7.16 -2.11 -35.88
C ALA A 299 -6.31 -3.39 -35.97
N ASN A 300 -6.99 -4.54 -35.97
CA ASN A 300 -6.37 -5.85 -36.20
C ASN A 300 -6.49 -6.30 -37.67
N ILE A 301 -6.72 -5.38 -38.61
CA ILE A 301 -6.98 -5.72 -40.01
C ILE A 301 -6.55 -4.61 -40.95
N GLU A 302 -5.89 -4.98 -42.04
CA GLU A 302 -5.66 -4.11 -43.19
C GLU A 302 -6.92 -4.11 -44.05
N THR A 303 -7.46 -2.91 -44.34
CA THR A 303 -8.67 -2.74 -45.13
C THR A 303 -8.35 -2.09 -46.48
N PRO A 304 -9.12 -2.39 -47.55
CA PRO A 304 -8.87 -1.81 -48.88
C PRO A 304 -8.99 -0.28 -48.93
N ASP A 305 -9.78 0.31 -48.02
CA ASP A 305 -9.97 1.76 -47.89
C ASP A 305 -9.01 2.40 -46.88
N HIS A 306 -7.91 1.70 -46.54
CA HIS A 306 -6.88 2.15 -45.60
C HIS A 306 -7.45 2.60 -44.23
N GLY A 307 -8.50 1.92 -43.76
CA GLY A 307 -9.09 2.11 -42.44
C GLY A 307 -10.13 3.22 -42.37
N ALA A 308 -10.52 3.84 -43.49
CA ALA A 308 -11.48 4.94 -43.49
C ALA A 308 -12.84 4.56 -42.87
N THR A 309 -13.37 3.38 -43.20
CA THR A 309 -14.63 2.87 -42.63
C THR A 309 -14.50 2.58 -41.13
N ILE A 310 -13.37 2.03 -40.70
CA ILE A 310 -13.08 1.74 -39.28
C ILE A 310 -13.04 3.06 -38.50
N LEU A 311 -12.30 4.05 -39.02
CA LEU A 311 -12.21 5.39 -38.41
C LEU A 311 -13.58 6.06 -38.34
N ALA A 312 -14.40 6.01 -39.40
CA ALA A 312 -15.74 6.59 -39.39
C ALA A 312 -16.69 5.90 -38.38
N GLY A 313 -16.55 4.57 -38.20
CA GLY A 313 -17.26 3.82 -37.16
C GLY A 313 -16.83 4.27 -35.76
N ASN A 314 -15.52 4.24 -35.49
CA ASN A 314 -14.94 4.63 -34.21
C ASN A 314 -15.23 6.09 -33.86
N GLN A 315 -15.21 6.99 -34.85
CA GLN A 315 -15.53 8.40 -34.63
C GLN A 315 -16.99 8.59 -34.22
N ARG A 316 -17.95 7.86 -34.82
CA ARG A 316 -19.36 7.91 -34.41
C ARG A 316 -19.55 7.42 -32.97
N VAL A 317 -18.88 6.32 -32.60
CA VAL A 317 -18.94 5.77 -31.24
C VAL A 317 -18.34 6.73 -30.23
N LEU A 318 -17.16 7.29 -30.53
CA LEU A 318 -16.50 8.27 -29.68
C LEU A 318 -17.33 9.54 -29.54
N ALA A 319 -17.88 10.06 -30.64
CA ALA A 319 -18.71 11.25 -30.62
C ALA A 319 -19.96 11.08 -29.74
N ALA A 320 -20.60 9.92 -29.77
CA ALA A 320 -21.73 9.63 -28.88
C ALA A 320 -21.29 9.69 -27.40
N ARG A 321 -20.18 9.04 -27.05
CA ARG A 321 -19.65 9.03 -25.67
C ARG A 321 -19.20 10.40 -25.19
N LEU A 322 -18.52 11.16 -26.04
CA LEU A 322 -18.09 12.52 -25.71
C LEU A 322 -19.27 13.50 -25.62
N SER A 323 -20.39 13.21 -26.29
CA SER A 323 -21.61 14.01 -26.14
C SER A 323 -22.21 13.85 -24.75
N ASP A 324 -22.23 12.63 -24.20
CA ASP A 324 -22.67 12.38 -22.82
C ASP A 324 -21.74 13.11 -21.82
N ALA A 325 -20.42 12.98 -22.00
CA ALA A 325 -19.44 13.67 -21.16
C ALA A 325 -19.58 15.21 -21.26
N ALA A 326 -19.80 15.75 -22.46
CA ALA A 326 -20.04 17.17 -22.65
C ALA A 326 -21.32 17.65 -21.97
N PHE A 327 -22.39 16.86 -22.03
CA PHE A 327 -23.62 17.17 -21.32
C PHE A 327 -23.40 17.22 -19.80
N PHE A 328 -22.67 16.26 -19.23
CA PHE A 328 -22.32 16.27 -17.81
C PHE A 328 -21.48 17.48 -17.44
N TRP A 329 -20.45 17.77 -18.23
CA TRP A 329 -19.56 18.93 -18.04
C TRP A 329 -20.33 20.25 -18.05
N GLU A 330 -21.19 20.48 -19.05
CA GLU A 330 -22.00 21.70 -19.15
C GLU A 330 -23.00 21.85 -18.01
N ASN A 331 -23.59 20.74 -17.55
CA ASN A 331 -24.50 20.74 -16.41
C ASN A 331 -23.75 21.08 -15.12
N ASP A 332 -22.59 20.48 -14.91
CA ASP A 332 -21.78 20.68 -13.72
C ASP A 332 -21.18 22.09 -13.68
N LEU A 333 -20.76 22.63 -14.82
CA LEU A 333 -20.31 24.02 -14.92
C LEU A 333 -21.40 25.02 -14.52
N ARG A 334 -22.68 24.77 -14.85
CA ARG A 334 -23.77 25.64 -14.43
C ARG A 334 -23.88 25.72 -12.91
N GLU A 335 -23.76 24.59 -12.22
CA GLU A 335 -23.76 24.54 -10.75
C GLU A 335 -22.49 25.19 -10.16
N ALA A 336 -21.33 24.91 -10.75
CA ALA A 336 -20.05 25.49 -10.34
C ALA A 336 -20.05 27.02 -10.40
N LEU A 337 -20.52 27.59 -11.52
CA LEU A 337 -20.64 29.03 -11.73
C LEU A 337 -21.61 29.72 -10.76
N THR A 338 -22.54 28.98 -10.17
CA THR A 338 -23.48 29.47 -9.14
C THR A 338 -23.02 29.20 -7.71
N GLY A 339 -21.77 28.79 -7.51
CA GLY A 339 -21.16 28.64 -6.18
C GLY A 339 -21.33 27.27 -5.52
N MET A 340 -21.78 26.24 -6.26
CA MET A 340 -21.80 24.83 -5.81
C MET A 340 -22.66 24.55 -4.56
N GLN A 341 -23.63 25.41 -4.24
CA GLN A 341 -24.42 25.29 -3.01
C GLN A 341 -25.32 24.05 -3.01
N ALA A 342 -25.84 23.63 -4.16
CA ALA A 342 -26.65 22.43 -4.26
C ALA A 342 -25.79 21.17 -4.04
N TRP A 343 -24.54 21.18 -4.50
CA TRP A 343 -23.57 20.11 -4.19
C TRP A 343 -23.23 20.07 -2.70
N ALA A 344 -22.93 21.21 -2.08
CA ALA A 344 -22.62 21.29 -0.65
C ALA A 344 -23.77 20.73 0.21
N THR A 345 -25.00 21.13 -0.11
CA THR A 345 -26.21 20.63 0.56
C THR A 345 -26.46 19.15 0.26
N GLY A 346 -26.18 18.71 -0.97
CA GLY A 346 -26.30 17.33 -1.42
C GLY A 346 -25.38 16.35 -0.70
N LEU A 347 -24.19 16.79 -0.26
CA LEU A 347 -23.27 15.96 0.54
C LEU A 347 -23.86 15.53 1.89
N GLY A 348 -24.83 16.28 2.43
CA GLY A 348 -25.55 15.89 3.66
C GLY A 348 -26.33 14.57 3.51
N LYS A 349 -26.68 14.19 2.28
CA LYS A 349 -27.36 12.92 1.96
C LYS A 349 -26.41 11.77 1.63
N VAL A 350 -25.10 12.03 1.55
CA VAL A 350 -24.09 11.03 1.25
C VAL A 350 -23.51 10.52 2.56
N THR A 351 -23.85 9.29 2.95
CA THR A 351 -23.28 8.66 4.15
C THR A 351 -21.79 8.44 3.94
N PHE A 352 -20.96 9.00 4.83
CA PHE A 352 -19.54 8.68 4.89
C PHE A 352 -19.34 7.35 5.61
N HIS A 353 -19.91 7.24 6.81
CA HIS A 353 -19.91 6.01 7.60
C HIS A 353 -21.11 6.04 8.56
N ALA A 354 -21.70 4.88 8.85
CA ALA A 354 -22.91 4.81 9.70
C ALA A 354 -22.72 5.47 11.07
N LYS A 355 -21.53 5.33 11.67
CA LYS A 355 -21.17 5.93 12.96
C LYS A 355 -20.53 7.33 12.88
N LEU A 356 -20.06 7.76 11.69
CA LEU A 356 -19.36 9.04 11.50
C LEU A 356 -20.21 10.08 10.76
N GLY A 357 -21.42 9.72 10.33
CA GLY A 357 -22.36 10.62 9.67
C GLY A 357 -22.12 10.81 8.18
N SER A 358 -22.41 12.01 7.69
CA SER A 358 -22.43 12.35 6.26
C SER A 358 -21.08 12.90 5.77
N GLN A 359 -20.91 12.94 4.44
CA GLN A 359 -19.76 13.60 3.82
C GLN A 359 -19.74 15.12 4.10
N ALA A 360 -20.89 15.76 4.25
CA ALA A 360 -20.94 17.17 4.62
C ALA A 360 -20.34 17.42 6.02
N LEU A 361 -20.66 16.56 6.99
CA LEU A 361 -20.09 16.65 8.33
C LEU A 361 -18.57 16.43 8.29
N ARG A 362 -18.13 15.42 7.54
CA ARG A 362 -16.70 15.17 7.35
C ARG A 362 -15.98 16.38 6.76
N VAL A 363 -16.52 16.98 5.70
CA VAL A 363 -15.95 18.19 5.07
C VAL A 363 -15.85 19.35 6.06
N HIS A 364 -16.83 19.51 6.95
CA HIS A 364 -16.79 20.52 8.01
C HIS A 364 -15.58 20.31 8.94
N HIS A 365 -15.41 19.09 9.48
CA HIS A 365 -14.28 18.78 10.37
C HIS A 365 -12.92 18.97 9.67
N ILE A 366 -12.82 18.57 8.40
CA ILE A 366 -11.61 18.78 7.61
C ILE A 366 -11.32 20.26 7.44
N ALA A 367 -12.33 21.09 7.20
CA ALA A 367 -12.16 22.54 7.03
C ALA A 367 -11.68 23.21 8.32
N ASP A 368 -12.27 22.86 9.46
CA ASP A 368 -11.85 23.38 10.76
C ASP A 368 -10.42 22.98 11.10
N LEU A 369 -10.07 21.71 10.88
CA LEU A 369 -8.73 21.21 11.11
C LEU A 369 -7.71 21.83 10.15
N ALA A 370 -8.03 21.92 8.86
CA ALA A 370 -7.18 22.52 7.84
C ALA A 370 -6.83 23.98 8.19
N ARG A 371 -7.82 24.76 8.63
CA ARG A 371 -7.63 26.13 9.10
C ARG A 371 -6.67 26.21 10.29
N LYS A 372 -6.79 25.28 11.25
CA LYS A 372 -5.98 25.26 12.48
C LYS A 372 -4.53 24.87 12.23
N ILE A 373 -4.29 23.92 11.34
CA ILE A 373 -2.92 23.46 11.03
C ILE A 373 -2.22 24.35 10.00
N ALA A 374 -2.97 25.13 9.21
CA ALA A 374 -2.44 26.00 8.17
C ALA A 374 -1.27 26.92 8.62
N PRO A 375 -1.34 27.63 9.77
CA PRO A 375 -0.23 28.48 10.23
C PRO A 375 1.08 27.73 10.42
N ALA A 376 1.03 26.51 10.96
CA ALA A 376 2.23 25.69 11.19
C ALA A 376 2.83 25.12 9.89
N ILE A 377 2.05 25.11 8.80
CA ILE A 377 2.46 24.71 7.45
C ILE A 377 2.95 25.92 6.64
N GLY A 378 2.57 27.14 7.05
CA GLY A 378 2.79 28.37 6.28
C GLY A 378 1.72 28.59 5.20
N ALA A 379 0.53 28.02 5.38
CA ALA A 379 -0.63 28.25 4.51
C ALA A 379 -1.51 29.38 5.07
N ASP A 380 -2.24 30.06 4.18
CA ASP A 380 -3.30 31.00 4.58
C ASP A 380 -4.48 30.20 5.19
N PRO A 381 -4.88 30.47 6.44
CA PRO A 381 -5.93 29.70 7.12
C PRO A 381 -7.29 29.76 6.42
N ASP A 382 -7.66 30.91 5.88
CA ASP A 382 -8.97 31.10 5.25
C ASP A 382 -9.01 30.42 3.88
N GLN A 383 -7.90 30.42 3.13
CA GLN A 383 -7.76 29.61 1.91
C GLN A 383 -7.76 28.11 2.22
N ALA A 384 -7.11 27.65 3.29
CA ALA A 384 -7.13 26.25 3.70
C ALA A 384 -8.55 25.78 4.07
N GLU A 385 -9.29 26.59 4.82
CA GLU A 385 -10.69 26.33 5.14
C GLU A 385 -11.56 26.28 3.87
N GLN A 386 -11.44 27.29 3.00
CA GLN A 386 -12.20 27.38 1.76
C GLN A 386 -11.91 26.18 0.84
N ALA A 387 -10.63 25.80 0.71
CA ALA A 387 -10.18 24.64 -0.05
C ALA A 387 -10.79 23.34 0.47
N ALA A 388 -10.75 23.11 1.78
CA ALA A 388 -11.37 21.93 2.38
C ALA A 388 -12.88 21.88 2.12
N ARG A 389 -13.58 23.03 2.21
CA ARG A 389 -15.03 23.11 1.96
C ARG A 389 -15.42 22.74 0.53
N VAL A 390 -14.55 23.00 -0.45
CA VAL A 390 -14.82 22.69 -1.87
C VAL A 390 -14.20 21.37 -2.35
N ALA A 391 -13.22 20.84 -1.62
CA ALA A 391 -12.39 19.71 -2.05
C ALA A 391 -13.17 18.45 -2.46
N LYS A 392 -14.32 18.20 -1.82
CA LYS A 392 -15.14 17.00 -2.05
C LYS A 392 -16.51 17.30 -2.68
N LEU A 393 -16.76 18.53 -3.13
CA LEU A 393 -18.05 18.90 -3.74
C LEU A 393 -18.27 18.21 -5.09
N ASP A 394 -17.20 17.92 -5.81
CA ASP A 394 -17.25 17.24 -7.09
C ASP A 394 -17.80 15.81 -7.01
N LEU A 395 -17.81 15.17 -5.82
CA LEU A 395 -18.52 13.91 -5.59
C LEU A 395 -20.02 13.98 -5.90
N ARG A 396 -20.59 15.19 -5.99
CA ARG A 396 -21.99 15.44 -6.38
C ARG A 396 -22.15 15.82 -7.84
N SER A 397 -21.06 16.01 -8.57
CA SER A 397 -21.07 16.32 -10.00
C SER A 397 -21.50 15.11 -10.82
N ALA A 398 -22.18 15.35 -11.95
CA ALA A 398 -22.56 14.29 -12.86
C ALA A 398 -21.32 13.62 -13.48
N MET A 399 -20.27 14.40 -13.76
CA MET A 399 -19.01 13.90 -14.32
C MET A 399 -18.34 12.87 -13.40
N VAL A 400 -18.21 13.14 -12.10
CA VAL A 400 -17.63 12.18 -11.15
C VAL A 400 -18.58 11.00 -10.89
N GLY A 401 -19.89 11.21 -11.02
CA GLY A 401 -20.86 10.11 -11.00
C GLY A 401 -20.63 9.08 -12.10
N GLU A 402 -20.30 9.53 -13.32
CA GLU A 402 -19.98 8.66 -14.46
C GLU A 402 -18.52 8.18 -14.45
N PHE A 403 -17.58 9.05 -14.06
CA PHE A 403 -16.14 8.79 -14.05
C PHE A 403 -15.55 9.03 -12.64
N PRO A 404 -15.75 8.09 -11.68
CA PRO A 404 -15.28 8.24 -10.31
C PRO A 404 -13.77 8.47 -10.18
N GLU A 405 -12.97 8.00 -11.12
CA GLU A 405 -11.52 8.21 -11.20
C GLU A 405 -11.12 9.67 -11.41
N LEU A 406 -12.02 10.53 -11.88
CA LEU A 406 -11.76 11.96 -12.10
C LEU A 406 -12.04 12.83 -10.87
N GLN A 407 -12.43 12.25 -9.73
CA GLN A 407 -12.60 12.98 -8.48
C GLN A 407 -11.32 13.74 -8.09
N GLY A 408 -11.47 14.86 -7.41
CA GLY A 408 -10.43 15.86 -7.14
C GLY A 408 -10.03 16.66 -8.38
N THR A 409 -9.73 15.98 -9.49
CA THR A 409 -9.36 16.63 -10.76
C THR A 409 -10.49 17.49 -11.28
N MET A 410 -11.72 16.96 -11.31
CA MET A 410 -12.90 17.74 -11.67
C MET A 410 -13.19 18.84 -10.63
N GLY A 411 -13.01 18.56 -9.34
CA GLY A 411 -13.11 19.55 -8.27
C GLY A 411 -12.23 20.79 -8.50
N ARG A 412 -10.99 20.61 -8.97
CA ARG A 412 -10.10 21.72 -9.37
C ARG A 412 -10.69 22.55 -10.50
N TYR A 413 -11.16 21.92 -11.57
CA TYR A 413 -11.76 22.63 -12.70
C TYR A 413 -13.01 23.42 -12.29
N TYR A 414 -13.87 22.83 -11.45
CA TYR A 414 -15.08 23.50 -10.95
C TYR A 414 -14.76 24.65 -10.00
N ALA A 415 -13.77 24.48 -9.11
CA ALA A 415 -13.28 25.56 -8.26
C ALA A 415 -12.73 26.74 -9.07
N GLN A 416 -11.97 26.47 -10.16
CA GLN A 416 -11.49 27.50 -11.08
C GLN A 416 -12.64 28.20 -11.80
N ALA A 417 -13.62 27.43 -12.30
CA ALA A 417 -14.81 27.99 -12.96
C ALA A 417 -15.62 28.88 -12.02
N ALA A 418 -15.70 28.52 -10.73
CA ALA A 418 -16.34 29.31 -9.68
C ALA A 418 -15.54 30.58 -9.29
N GLY A 419 -14.37 30.83 -9.90
CA GLY A 419 -13.54 32.01 -9.63
C GLY A 419 -12.75 31.92 -8.31
N LEU A 420 -12.56 30.73 -7.76
CA LEU A 420 -11.79 30.53 -6.53
C LEU A 420 -10.27 30.67 -6.79
N PRO A 421 -9.47 31.03 -5.76
CA PRO A 421 -8.02 31.13 -5.90
C PRO A 421 -7.39 29.84 -6.43
N GLN A 422 -6.31 29.97 -7.20
CA GLN A 422 -5.60 28.82 -7.79
C GLN A 422 -5.15 27.81 -6.71
N ALA A 423 -4.68 28.29 -5.56
CA ALA A 423 -4.28 27.44 -4.44
C ALA A 423 -5.45 26.61 -3.86
N VAL A 424 -6.66 27.18 -3.84
CA VAL A 424 -7.90 26.51 -3.41
C VAL A 424 -8.29 25.42 -4.41
N ALA A 425 -8.22 25.74 -5.70
CA ALA A 425 -8.52 24.78 -6.76
C ALA A 425 -7.51 23.63 -6.81
N ASP A 426 -6.21 23.91 -6.71
CA ASP A 426 -5.17 22.88 -6.69
C ASP A 426 -5.31 21.97 -5.46
N ALA A 427 -5.61 22.53 -4.29
CA ALA A 427 -5.88 21.76 -3.08
C ALA A 427 -7.11 20.84 -3.22
N ALA A 428 -8.15 21.24 -3.98
CA ALA A 428 -9.29 20.37 -4.28
C ALA A 428 -8.87 19.11 -5.05
N ARG A 429 -7.88 19.18 -5.94
CA ARG A 429 -7.28 17.99 -6.58
C ARG A 429 -6.36 17.24 -5.63
N ASP A 430 -5.48 17.96 -4.95
CA ASP A 430 -4.33 17.38 -4.26
C ASP A 430 -4.68 16.73 -2.92
N HIS A 431 -5.84 17.03 -2.31
CA HIS A 431 -6.16 16.56 -0.95
C HIS A 431 -6.17 15.03 -0.78
N TYR A 432 -6.46 14.28 -1.85
CA TYR A 432 -6.37 12.82 -1.84
C TYR A 432 -4.93 12.32 -1.71
N SER A 433 -3.99 13.06 -2.30
CA SER A 433 -2.58 12.70 -2.35
C SER A 433 -1.87 12.93 -0.99
N PRO A 434 -0.85 12.12 -0.63
CA PRO A 434 -0.46 10.88 -1.29
C PRO A 434 -1.38 9.70 -0.94
N LEU A 435 -1.72 8.88 -1.94
CA LEU A 435 -2.54 7.65 -1.81
C LEU A 435 -1.72 6.39 -1.54
N GLY A 436 -0.42 6.41 -1.83
CA GLY A 436 0.47 5.24 -1.69
C GLY A 436 1.95 5.62 -1.55
N PRO A 437 2.87 4.65 -1.48
CA PRO A 437 4.30 4.90 -1.25
C PRO A 437 4.99 5.65 -2.40
N SER A 438 4.57 5.41 -3.64
CA SER A 438 5.18 6.00 -4.85
C SER A 438 4.42 7.22 -5.39
N ASP A 439 3.31 7.59 -4.75
CA ASP A 439 2.51 8.75 -5.17
C ASP A 439 3.26 10.05 -4.88
N GLU A 440 3.01 11.10 -5.66
CA GLU A 440 3.60 12.42 -5.41
C GLU A 440 3.15 12.95 -4.04
N VAL A 441 3.97 13.74 -3.35
CA VAL A 441 3.58 14.39 -2.10
C VAL A 441 3.33 15.86 -2.41
N PRO A 442 2.13 16.40 -2.14
CA PRO A 442 1.87 17.82 -2.34
C PRO A 442 2.86 18.66 -1.53
N SER A 443 3.30 19.77 -2.13
CA SER A 443 4.21 20.75 -1.50
C SER A 443 3.62 22.15 -1.37
N ALA A 444 2.56 22.46 -2.11
CA ALA A 444 1.86 23.74 -1.97
C ALA A 444 1.19 23.82 -0.57
N PRO A 445 1.39 24.92 0.21
CA PRO A 445 0.96 24.97 1.60
C PRO A 445 -0.54 24.67 1.83
N VAL A 446 -1.42 25.20 0.99
CA VAL A 446 -2.87 24.97 1.08
C VAL A 446 -3.21 23.50 0.78
N SER A 447 -2.62 22.91 -0.27
CA SER A 447 -2.77 21.49 -0.59
C SER A 447 -2.30 20.59 0.55
N VAL A 448 -1.14 20.91 1.15
CA VAL A 448 -0.60 20.17 2.31
C VAL A 448 -1.54 20.26 3.52
N ALA A 449 -2.07 21.45 3.82
CA ALA A 449 -3.02 21.63 4.92
C ALA A 449 -4.29 20.80 4.74
N VAL A 450 -4.93 20.86 3.57
CA VAL A 450 -6.17 20.10 3.34
C VAL A 450 -5.90 18.59 3.27
N ALA A 451 -4.82 18.16 2.61
CA ALA A 451 -4.46 16.74 2.53
C ALA A 451 -4.13 16.13 3.89
N LEU A 452 -3.42 16.89 4.74
CA LEU A 452 -3.08 16.47 6.10
C LEU A 452 -4.33 16.42 6.98
N ALA A 453 -5.18 17.45 6.91
CA ALA A 453 -6.45 17.48 7.63
C ALA A 453 -7.38 16.33 7.25
N ASP A 454 -7.54 16.01 5.96
CA ASP A 454 -8.38 14.89 5.50
C ASP A 454 -7.92 13.53 6.06
N LYS A 455 -6.61 13.31 6.11
CA LYS A 455 -6.02 12.07 6.61
C LYS A 455 -6.07 11.98 8.14
N LEU A 456 -5.76 13.07 8.84
CA LEU A 456 -5.89 13.14 10.30
C LEU A 456 -7.36 12.99 10.74
N ASP A 457 -8.30 13.63 10.04
CA ASP A 457 -9.72 13.49 10.32
C ASP A 457 -10.19 12.04 10.15
N THR A 458 -9.77 11.40 9.06
CA THR A 458 -10.08 9.98 8.82
C THR A 458 -9.56 9.11 9.95
N LEU A 459 -8.28 9.25 10.32
CA LEU A 459 -7.67 8.46 11.39
C LEU A 459 -8.36 8.71 12.74
N ALA A 460 -8.54 9.97 13.13
CA ALA A 460 -9.18 10.33 14.39
C ALA A 460 -10.62 9.78 14.45
N GLY A 461 -11.40 9.93 13.37
CA GLY A 461 -12.78 9.44 13.31
C GLY A 461 -12.87 7.93 13.49
N PHE A 462 -12.06 7.15 12.76
CA PHE A 462 -12.08 5.69 12.86
C PHE A 462 -11.52 5.17 14.20
N TRP A 463 -10.57 5.87 14.80
CA TRP A 463 -10.11 5.54 16.17
C TRP A 463 -11.21 5.76 17.20
N ALA A 464 -11.96 6.85 17.06
CA ALA A 464 -12.99 7.22 18.01
C ALA A 464 -14.14 6.20 18.04
N ILE A 465 -14.49 5.58 16.90
CA ILE A 465 -15.53 4.54 16.82
C ILE A 465 -15.03 3.10 16.95
N ASP A 466 -13.77 2.93 17.36
CA ASP A 466 -13.05 1.65 17.52
C ASP A 466 -13.02 0.75 16.28
N GLU A 467 -12.98 1.33 15.08
CA GLU A 467 -12.88 0.61 13.80
C GLU A 467 -11.46 0.67 13.24
N LYS A 468 -10.53 0.15 14.04
CA LYS A 468 -9.09 0.16 13.80
C LYS A 468 -8.65 -0.95 12.83
N PRO A 469 -7.51 -0.80 12.14
CA PRO A 469 -7.00 -1.87 11.28
C PRO A 469 -6.49 -3.05 12.13
N THR A 470 -6.76 -4.26 11.69
CA THR A 470 -6.25 -5.50 12.33
C THR A 470 -5.05 -6.04 11.55
N GLY A 471 -4.32 -7.03 12.08
CA GLY A 471 -3.17 -7.62 11.39
C GLY A 471 -3.47 -8.10 9.97
N SER A 472 -4.64 -8.71 9.75
CA SER A 472 -5.06 -9.30 8.47
C SER A 472 -5.99 -8.45 7.62
N LYS A 473 -6.58 -7.36 8.16
CA LYS A 473 -7.57 -6.54 7.45
C LYS A 473 -7.41 -5.06 7.74
N ASP A 474 -7.50 -4.25 6.69
CA ASP A 474 -7.59 -2.79 6.73
C ASP A 474 -8.67 -2.31 5.75
N PRO A 475 -9.96 -2.47 6.10
CA PRO A 475 -11.08 -2.23 5.17
C PRO A 475 -11.21 -0.76 4.76
N PHE A 476 -10.76 0.17 5.61
CA PHE A 476 -10.86 1.62 5.39
C PHE A 476 -9.54 2.28 4.98
N ALA A 477 -8.52 1.47 4.68
CA ALA A 477 -7.20 1.95 4.24
C ALA A 477 -6.50 2.89 5.24
N LEU A 478 -6.68 2.66 6.55
CA LEU A 478 -6.12 3.50 7.62
C LEU A 478 -4.60 3.43 7.66
N ARG A 479 -3.99 2.31 7.28
CA ARG A 479 -2.51 2.22 7.14
C ARG A 479 -2.00 3.13 6.03
N ARG A 480 -2.75 3.26 4.92
CA ARG A 480 -2.40 4.17 3.81
C ARG A 480 -2.59 5.63 4.22
N ALA A 481 -3.66 5.96 4.95
CA ALA A 481 -3.87 7.30 5.49
C ALA A 481 -2.73 7.71 6.45
N ALA A 482 -2.34 6.82 7.37
CA ALA A 482 -1.20 7.04 8.28
C ALA A 482 0.13 7.22 7.55
N LEU A 483 0.42 6.39 6.54
CA LEU A 483 1.59 6.60 5.69
C LEU A 483 1.53 7.96 4.98
N GLY A 484 0.35 8.38 4.53
CA GLY A 484 0.17 9.68 3.91
C GLY A 484 0.43 10.85 4.85
N VAL A 485 -0.01 10.77 6.12
CA VAL A 485 0.34 11.74 7.17
C VAL A 485 1.85 11.82 7.36
N ILE A 486 2.51 10.66 7.51
CA ILE A 486 3.97 10.60 7.68
C ILE A 486 4.67 11.28 6.50
N ARG A 487 4.30 10.93 5.26
CA ARG A 487 4.93 11.48 4.05
C ARG A 487 4.68 12.98 3.90
N LEU A 488 3.48 13.47 4.23
CA LEU A 488 3.17 14.90 4.20
C LEU A 488 4.02 15.67 5.22
N VAL A 489 4.12 15.16 6.45
CA VAL A 489 4.89 15.79 7.53
C VAL A 489 6.39 15.77 7.22
N THR A 490 6.96 14.61 6.91
CA THR A 490 8.41 14.47 6.71
C THR A 490 8.86 15.03 5.36
N GLY A 491 8.07 14.86 4.30
CA GLY A 491 8.39 15.35 2.95
C GLY A 491 8.37 16.87 2.84
N ASN A 492 7.56 17.54 3.66
CA ASN A 492 7.51 19.01 3.74
C ASN A 492 8.28 19.58 4.95
N GLY A 493 8.95 18.73 5.74
CA GLY A 493 9.71 19.16 6.92
C GLY A 493 8.86 19.85 8.00
N LEU A 494 7.59 19.48 8.13
CA LEU A 494 6.64 20.14 9.03
C LEU A 494 6.99 19.87 10.50
N ARG A 495 6.94 20.93 11.32
CA ARG A 495 7.17 20.87 12.77
C ARG A 495 5.83 20.89 13.49
N LEU A 496 5.20 19.72 13.57
CA LEU A 496 3.86 19.55 14.10
C LEU A 496 3.86 18.54 15.26
N GLY A 497 3.46 18.99 16.45
CA GLY A 497 3.19 18.10 17.58
C GLY A 497 1.87 17.36 17.34
N LEU A 498 1.94 16.17 16.71
CA LEU A 498 0.76 15.43 16.30
C LEU A 498 -0.13 15.05 17.48
N LYS A 499 0.44 14.84 18.66
CA LYS A 499 -0.33 14.55 19.88
C LYS A 499 -1.30 15.69 20.20
N ALA A 500 -0.82 16.93 20.19
CA ALA A 500 -1.65 18.10 20.47
C ALA A 500 -2.74 18.27 19.39
N GLN A 501 -2.37 18.16 18.12
CA GLN A 501 -3.32 18.31 17.01
C GLN A 501 -4.44 17.24 17.03
N LEU A 502 -4.07 15.98 17.27
CA LEU A 502 -5.04 14.88 17.38
C LEU A 502 -5.94 15.02 18.61
N SER A 503 -5.36 15.40 19.75
CA SER A 503 -6.11 15.61 21.00
C SER A 503 -7.13 16.74 20.83
N THR A 504 -6.71 17.89 20.30
CA THR A 504 -7.61 19.01 20.01
C THR A 504 -8.70 18.62 19.01
N HIS A 505 -8.34 17.96 17.91
CA HIS A 505 -9.33 17.53 16.90
C HIS A 505 -10.35 16.55 17.46
N LEU A 506 -9.92 15.56 18.26
CA LEU A 506 -10.81 14.60 18.90
C LEU A 506 -11.74 15.28 19.93
N ASN A 507 -11.22 16.20 20.74
CA ASN A 507 -12.03 16.99 21.68
C ASN A 507 -13.09 17.81 20.95
N GLU A 508 -12.73 18.47 19.86
CA GLU A 508 -13.64 19.31 19.10
C GLU A 508 -14.71 18.50 18.37
N ARG A 509 -14.34 17.34 17.82
CA ARG A 509 -15.33 16.40 17.26
C ARG A 509 -16.29 15.87 18.32
N ALA A 510 -15.84 15.72 19.56
CA ALA A 510 -16.66 15.22 20.65
C ALA A 510 -17.60 16.30 21.24
N PHE A 511 -17.21 17.58 21.24
CA PHE A 511 -17.95 18.63 21.96
C PHE A 511 -18.00 20.03 21.34
N PHE A 512 -17.16 20.38 20.35
CA PHE A 512 -17.12 21.72 19.73
C PHE A 512 -17.40 21.68 18.22
N GLY A 513 -18.66 21.44 17.86
CA GLY A 513 -19.21 21.53 16.50
C GLY A 513 -20.60 22.19 16.51
N ARG A 514 -21.14 22.61 15.36
CA ARG A 514 -22.47 23.24 15.31
C ARG A 514 -23.60 22.18 15.38
N ARG A 515 -24.21 22.10 16.57
CA ARG A 515 -25.66 22.22 16.89
C ARG A 515 -26.62 21.04 16.60
N THR A 516 -26.26 20.00 15.84
CA THR A 516 -27.18 18.83 15.66
C THR A 516 -26.50 17.46 15.55
N LEU A 517 -25.32 17.43 14.94
CA LEU A 517 -24.63 16.19 14.59
C LEU A 517 -23.75 15.66 15.73
N ASP A 518 -23.43 16.53 16.69
CA ASP A 518 -22.56 16.24 17.83
C ASP A 518 -23.21 15.29 18.83
N LEU A 519 -24.53 15.36 19.01
CA LEU A 519 -25.26 14.39 19.83
C LEU A 519 -25.15 12.97 19.25
N VAL A 520 -25.25 12.83 17.93
CA VAL A 520 -25.16 11.53 17.24
C VAL A 520 -23.74 10.97 17.34
N PHE A 521 -22.72 11.83 17.26
CA PHE A 521 -21.32 11.41 17.40
C PHE A 521 -20.99 11.03 18.85
N SER A 522 -21.37 11.83 19.84
CA SER A 522 -21.15 11.52 21.26
C SER A 522 -21.92 10.26 21.71
N LEU A 523 -23.12 10.02 21.18
CA LEU A 523 -23.85 8.75 21.33
C LEU A 523 -23.21 7.59 20.57
N ALA A 524 -22.44 7.83 19.52
CA ALA A 524 -21.75 6.78 18.75
C ALA A 524 -20.39 6.39 19.34
N LEU A 525 -19.76 7.29 20.13
CA LEU A 525 -18.48 7.06 20.79
C LEU A 525 -18.61 6.27 22.09
N ASN A 526 -19.41 6.77 23.04
CA ASN A 526 -19.75 6.06 24.27
C ASN A 526 -21.08 6.57 24.86
N PRO A 527 -22.21 5.92 24.50
CA PRO A 527 -23.54 6.29 24.97
C PRO A 527 -23.71 6.26 26.50
N LEU A 528 -22.91 5.46 27.22
CA LEU A 528 -22.95 5.37 28.69
C LEU A 528 -22.29 6.59 29.34
N ASP A 529 -21.10 6.98 28.87
CA ASP A 529 -20.38 8.16 29.39
C ASP A 529 -21.16 9.46 29.10
N PHE A 530 -21.85 9.54 27.95
CA PHE A 530 -22.71 10.68 27.61
C PHE A 530 -23.88 10.82 28.59
N VAL A 531 -24.48 9.69 28.99
CA VAL A 531 -25.57 9.63 29.96
C VAL A 531 -25.06 9.98 31.37
N GLU A 532 -23.90 9.48 31.77
CA GLU A 532 -23.28 9.79 33.06
C GLU A 532 -22.93 11.29 33.16
N ALA A 533 -22.42 11.88 32.07
CA ALA A 533 -22.17 13.32 31.95
C ALA A 533 -23.46 14.16 32.05
N LEU A 534 -24.57 13.70 31.44
CA LEU A 534 -25.90 14.32 31.58
C LEU A 534 -26.43 14.27 33.02
N GLU A 535 -26.13 13.21 33.77
CA GLU A 535 -26.58 13.01 35.14
C GLU A 535 -25.75 13.78 36.17
N HIS A 536 -24.43 13.92 35.96
CA HIS A 536 -23.50 14.35 37.01
C HIS A 536 -22.70 15.64 36.70
N SER A 537 -22.62 16.08 35.44
CA SER A 537 -21.59 17.05 35.02
C SER A 537 -22.09 18.25 34.20
N VAL A 538 -23.40 18.36 33.96
CA VAL A 538 -23.97 19.55 33.29
C VAL A 538 -24.17 20.67 34.31
N PRO A 539 -23.55 21.86 34.14
CA PRO A 539 -23.61 22.95 35.13
C PRO A 539 -25.02 23.54 35.18
N ARG A 540 -25.43 24.09 36.33
CA ARG A 540 -26.81 24.61 36.54
C ARG A 540 -27.28 25.62 35.47
N SER A 541 -26.38 26.40 34.89
CA SER A 541 -26.70 27.31 33.78
C SER A 541 -27.11 26.57 32.52
N LEU A 542 -26.37 25.53 32.12
CA LEU A 542 -26.77 24.61 31.06
C LEU A 542 -27.94 23.72 31.50
N GLN A 543 -28.13 23.48 32.80
CA GLN A 543 -29.34 22.84 33.28
C GLN A 543 -30.56 23.74 33.05
N ASP A 544 -30.51 25.01 33.43
CA ASP A 544 -31.63 25.93 33.22
C ASP A 544 -31.90 26.21 31.73
N MET A 545 -30.87 26.07 30.87
CA MET A 545 -30.91 26.35 29.44
C MET A 545 -31.27 25.14 28.56
N TYR A 546 -30.80 23.94 28.91
CA TYR A 546 -31.04 22.66 28.20
C TYR A 546 -31.94 21.67 28.95
N LEU A 547 -32.12 21.84 30.26
CA LEU A 547 -32.67 20.81 31.14
C LEU A 547 -33.82 21.32 32.04
N LEU A 548 -35.02 20.85 31.71
CA LEU A 548 -35.95 20.39 32.75
C LEU A 548 -36.53 21.48 33.68
N HIS A 549 -37.12 22.56 33.15
CA HIS A 549 -38.24 23.13 33.88
C HIS A 549 -39.44 22.16 33.78
N GLY A 550 -39.49 21.18 34.69
CA GLY A 550 -40.64 20.26 34.86
C GLY A 550 -40.47 18.80 34.41
N VAL A 551 -39.26 18.32 34.13
CA VAL A 551 -39.04 16.89 33.84
C VAL A 551 -38.50 16.17 35.08
N SER A 552 -39.15 15.08 35.47
CA SER A 552 -38.84 14.35 36.70
C SER A 552 -37.50 13.60 36.63
N ASP A 553 -36.83 13.44 37.77
CA ASP A 553 -35.63 12.60 37.90
C ASP A 553 -35.86 11.16 37.40
N SER A 554 -37.11 10.70 37.49
CA SER A 554 -37.53 9.41 36.96
C SER A 554 -37.40 9.30 35.44
N LEU A 555 -37.67 10.36 34.67
CA LEU A 555 -37.54 10.30 33.20
C LEU A 555 -36.07 10.33 32.78
N ARG A 556 -35.22 11.11 33.47
CA ARG A 556 -33.76 11.10 33.26
C ARG A 556 -33.18 9.70 33.45
N HIS A 557 -33.50 9.07 34.57
CA HIS A 557 -33.01 7.74 34.89
C HIS A 557 -33.55 6.67 33.92
N ARG A 558 -34.77 6.85 33.40
CA ARG A 558 -35.32 5.98 32.34
C ARG A 558 -34.59 6.14 31.01
N ILE A 559 -34.23 7.36 30.61
CA ILE A 559 -33.41 7.61 29.42
C ILE A 559 -32.04 6.95 29.57
N SER A 560 -31.41 7.13 30.74
CA SER A 560 -30.14 6.52 31.11
C SER A 560 -30.17 4.99 31.00
N ASN A 561 -31.10 4.34 31.72
CA ASN A 561 -31.27 2.89 31.70
C ASN A 561 -31.63 2.34 30.31
N ALA A 562 -32.43 3.06 29.54
CA ALA A 562 -32.81 2.65 28.19
C ALA A 562 -31.60 2.67 27.24
N VAL A 563 -30.77 3.71 27.31
CA VAL A 563 -29.53 3.80 26.55
C VAL A 563 -28.58 2.66 26.96
N GLU A 564 -28.37 2.43 28.25
CA GLU A 564 -27.55 1.32 28.75
C GLU A 564 -28.05 -0.05 28.25
N GLU A 565 -29.37 -0.29 28.30
CA GLU A 565 -29.98 -1.52 27.82
C GLU A 565 -29.82 -1.69 26.30
N ALA A 566 -29.97 -0.61 25.52
CA ALA A 566 -29.79 -0.61 24.08
C ALA A 566 -28.34 -0.86 23.67
N VAL A 567 -27.39 -0.26 24.37
CA VAL A 567 -25.95 -0.51 24.17
C VAL A 567 -25.62 -1.98 24.43
N THR A 568 -26.13 -2.51 25.54
CA THR A 568 -25.96 -3.92 25.90
C THR A 568 -26.57 -4.86 24.84
N LYS A 569 -27.62 -4.41 24.15
CA LYS A 569 -28.29 -5.13 23.06
C LYS A 569 -27.73 -4.85 21.66
N GLY A 570 -26.70 -4.00 21.54
CA GLY A 570 -26.07 -3.65 20.27
C GLY A 570 -26.95 -2.79 19.34
N ILE A 571 -27.90 -2.04 19.89
CA ILE A 571 -28.76 -1.13 19.13
C ILE A 571 -27.97 0.14 18.75
N LEU A 572 -28.02 0.51 17.47
CA LEU A 572 -27.31 1.66 16.92
C LEU A 572 -28.21 2.91 16.98
N PHE A 573 -27.71 3.98 17.60
CA PHE A 573 -28.36 5.29 17.59
C PHE A 573 -27.83 6.13 16.42
N SER A 574 -28.60 6.21 15.35
CA SER A 574 -28.29 7.00 14.15
C SER A 574 -28.96 8.37 14.13
N LYS A 575 -30.03 8.54 14.92
CA LYS A 575 -30.78 9.79 15.12
C LYS A 575 -31.25 9.88 16.57
N HIS A 576 -31.53 11.10 17.05
CA HIS A 576 -32.11 11.32 18.38
C HIS A 576 -33.44 10.58 18.57
N THR A 577 -34.22 10.36 17.49
CA THR A 577 -35.46 9.60 17.51
C THR A 577 -35.27 8.13 17.87
N ASP A 578 -34.08 7.57 17.66
CA ASP A 578 -33.81 6.15 17.93
C ASP A 578 -33.81 5.89 19.45
N ILE A 579 -33.50 6.91 20.27
CA ILE A 579 -33.63 6.86 21.73
C ILE A 579 -35.11 6.75 22.15
N LEU A 580 -36.02 7.42 21.43
CA LEU A 580 -37.46 7.34 21.70
C LEU A 580 -38.02 5.95 21.41
N GLU A 581 -37.45 5.23 20.44
CA GLU A 581 -37.85 3.85 20.14
C GLU A 581 -37.40 2.87 21.23
N VAL A 582 -36.23 3.10 21.81
CA VAL A 582 -35.68 2.28 22.90
C VAL A 582 -36.40 2.51 24.23
N LEU A 583 -36.82 3.75 24.52
CA LEU A 583 -37.56 4.12 25.72
C LEU A 583 -38.92 3.41 25.86
N GLY A 584 -39.43 2.82 24.77
CA GLY A 584 -40.70 2.10 24.75
C GLY A 584 -41.91 3.03 24.93
N PRO A 585 -43.08 2.49 25.32
CA PRO A 585 -44.28 3.31 25.48
C PRO A 585 -44.13 4.31 26.64
N LEU A 586 -44.09 5.59 26.29
CA LEU A 586 -44.08 6.72 27.20
C LEU A 586 -45.51 7.29 27.34
N SER A 587 -45.83 7.91 28.47
CA SER A 587 -47.04 8.72 28.56
C SER A 587 -46.97 9.88 27.54
N ILE A 588 -48.11 10.47 27.17
CA ILE A 588 -48.13 11.61 26.23
C ILE A 588 -47.25 12.76 26.75
N GLU A 589 -47.26 12.98 28.06
CA GLU A 589 -46.47 14.01 28.74
C GLU A 589 -44.96 13.68 28.73
N GLU A 590 -44.58 12.43 29.04
CA GLU A 590 -43.18 11.98 29.03
C GLU A 590 -42.61 11.94 27.61
N ARG A 591 -43.43 11.53 26.62
CA ARG A 591 -43.05 11.51 25.22
C ARG A 591 -42.85 12.93 24.70
N THR A 592 -43.78 13.83 25.00
CA THR A 592 -43.65 15.24 24.62
C THR A 592 -42.45 15.87 25.30
N ALA A 593 -42.18 15.56 26.57
CA ALA A 593 -41.00 16.02 27.30
C ALA A 593 -39.69 15.47 26.70
N ALA A 594 -39.64 14.19 26.34
CA ALA A 594 -38.49 13.57 25.68
C ALA A 594 -38.27 14.10 24.26
N GLU A 595 -39.34 14.28 23.47
CA GLU A 595 -39.30 14.89 22.14
C GLU A 595 -38.87 16.36 22.21
N VAL A 596 -39.35 17.12 23.21
CA VAL A 596 -38.92 18.50 23.46
C VAL A 596 -37.49 18.56 23.99
N PHE A 597 -37.05 17.60 24.83
CA PHE A 597 -35.68 17.50 25.32
C PHE A 597 -34.70 17.21 24.16
N LEU A 598 -34.96 16.16 23.40
CA LEU A 598 -34.17 15.78 22.22
C LEU A 598 -34.26 16.81 21.10
N GLY A 599 -35.39 17.51 20.98
CA GLY A 599 -35.62 18.60 20.03
C GLY A 599 -35.00 19.94 20.44
N LYS A 600 -34.91 20.27 21.74
CA LYS A 600 -34.25 21.50 22.25
C LYS A 600 -32.73 21.38 22.26
N LEU A 601 -32.19 20.18 22.45
CA LEU A 601 -30.77 19.87 22.22
C LEU A 601 -30.32 20.18 20.77
N ASN A 602 -31.26 20.20 19.82
CA ASN A 602 -31.05 20.55 18.41
C ASN A 602 -31.16 22.07 18.11
N ILE A 603 -31.67 22.86 19.05
CA ILE A 603 -31.97 24.30 18.85
C ILE A 603 -30.94 25.19 19.57
N ALA A 604 -30.05 24.62 20.36
CA ALA A 604 -29.12 25.38 21.17
C ALA A 604 -27.95 25.92 20.34
N GLU A 605 -28.32 26.89 19.53
CA GLU A 605 -27.49 27.55 18.59
C GLU A 605 -26.60 28.55 19.35
N GLU A 606 -27.15 29.40 20.22
CA GLU A 606 -26.48 30.67 20.58
C GLU A 606 -26.03 30.84 22.05
N GLU A 607 -26.26 29.89 22.95
CA GLU A 607 -26.09 30.14 24.41
C GLU A 607 -25.12 29.21 25.16
N CYS A 608 -24.27 28.41 24.50
CA CYS A 608 -23.22 27.69 25.24
C CYS A 608 -22.13 28.66 25.73
N GLY A 609 -22.15 28.96 27.02
CA GLY A 609 -20.97 29.46 27.76
C GLY A 609 -19.92 28.35 27.95
N GLU A 610 -18.82 28.71 28.62
CA GLU A 610 -17.68 27.82 28.92
C GLU A 610 -18.12 26.46 29.52
N ILE A 611 -17.47 25.38 29.08
CA ILE A 611 -17.64 24.02 29.62
C ILE A 611 -17.20 24.03 31.09
N PRO A 612 -17.93 23.41 32.03
CA PRO A 612 -17.45 23.32 33.40
C PRO A 612 -16.21 22.41 33.45
N GLU A 613 -15.25 22.81 34.28
CA GLU A 613 -13.93 22.18 34.45
C GLU A 613 -14.01 20.65 34.65
N GLU A 614 -15.05 20.17 35.36
CA GLU A 614 -15.29 18.75 35.64
C GLU A 614 -15.65 17.90 34.41
N ALA A 615 -16.26 18.50 33.39
CA ALA A 615 -16.58 17.86 32.12
C ALA A 615 -15.37 17.85 31.17
N GLU A 616 -14.49 18.86 31.28
CA GLU A 616 -13.22 18.89 30.54
C GLU A 616 -12.28 17.77 31.00
N ASP A 617 -12.20 17.51 32.31
CA ASP A 617 -11.39 16.43 32.88
C ASP A 617 -11.83 15.04 32.42
N SER A 618 -13.14 14.79 32.39
CA SER A 618 -13.70 13.51 31.97
C SER A 618 -13.47 13.26 30.47
N LEU A 619 -13.62 14.30 29.64
CA LEU A 619 -13.34 14.22 28.21
C LEU A 619 -11.85 14.01 27.93
N ALA A 620 -10.98 14.73 28.64
CA ALA A 620 -9.54 14.57 28.54
C ALA A 620 -9.13 13.13 28.90
N ALA A 621 -9.76 12.52 29.91
CA ALA A 621 -9.52 11.13 30.30
C ALA A 621 -9.89 10.12 29.20
N PHE A 622 -10.90 10.40 28.38
CA PHE A 622 -11.30 9.57 27.23
C PHE A 622 -10.42 9.79 25.99
N VAL A 623 -10.10 11.05 25.67
CA VAL A 623 -9.35 11.41 24.45
C VAL A 623 -7.85 11.10 24.58
N ALA A 624 -7.29 11.20 25.79
CA ALA A 624 -5.89 10.90 26.03
C ALA A 624 -5.45 9.48 25.60
N PRO A 625 -6.13 8.38 26.01
CA PRO A 625 -5.74 7.04 25.59
C PRO A 625 -5.92 6.81 24.08
N LEU A 626 -6.98 7.37 23.47
CA LEU A 626 -7.19 7.31 22.01
C LEU A 626 -6.06 8.00 21.24
N THR A 627 -5.69 9.19 21.70
CA THR A 627 -4.60 9.97 21.10
C THR A 627 -3.27 9.24 21.24
N ALA A 628 -3.00 8.65 22.40
CA ALA A 628 -1.79 7.87 22.63
C ALA A 628 -1.73 6.62 21.74
N ASP A 629 -2.84 5.88 21.62
CA ASP A 629 -2.96 4.70 20.76
C ASP A 629 -2.79 5.04 19.27
N LEU A 630 -3.42 6.13 18.80
CA LEU A 630 -3.27 6.60 17.42
C LEU A 630 -1.84 7.08 17.13
N LEU A 631 -1.21 7.78 18.08
CA LEU A 631 0.18 8.19 17.94
C LEU A 631 1.12 6.98 17.88
N ALA A 632 0.90 5.97 18.73
CA ALA A 632 1.65 4.71 18.69
C ALA A 632 1.47 4.00 17.34
N PHE A 633 0.26 4.00 16.79
CA PHE A 633 0.01 3.46 15.44
C PHE A 633 0.78 4.22 14.35
N LEU A 634 0.82 5.55 14.42
CA LEU A 634 1.64 6.38 13.51
C LEU A 634 3.14 6.06 13.67
N HIS A 635 3.62 5.86 14.90
CA HIS A 635 5.00 5.43 15.16
C HIS A 635 5.30 4.07 14.53
N ASP A 636 4.42 3.08 14.65
CA ASP A 636 4.59 1.78 14.02
C ASP A 636 4.64 1.88 12.49
N ARG A 637 3.84 2.77 11.89
CA ARG A 637 3.91 3.03 10.45
C ARG A 637 5.20 3.76 10.06
N LEU A 638 5.66 4.71 10.89
CA LEU A 638 6.93 5.41 10.68
C LEU A 638 8.12 4.43 10.73
N LYS A 639 8.12 3.47 11.67
CA LYS A 639 9.15 2.42 11.74
C LYS A 639 9.28 1.66 10.43
N VAL A 640 8.15 1.22 9.85
CA VAL A 640 8.16 0.53 8.55
C VAL A 640 8.72 1.44 7.46
N HIS A 641 8.24 2.68 7.39
CA HIS A 641 8.68 3.64 6.38
C HIS A 641 10.19 3.94 6.43
N LEU A 642 10.75 4.13 7.64
CA LEU A 642 12.18 4.40 7.81
C LEU A 642 13.05 3.16 7.59
N ARG A 643 12.55 1.96 7.90
CA ARG A 643 13.24 0.71 7.57
C ARG A 643 13.36 0.52 6.06
N ASP A 644 12.32 0.86 5.31
CA ASP A 644 12.37 0.83 3.84
C ASP A 644 13.38 1.85 3.27
N GLN A 645 13.72 2.90 4.04
CA GLN A 645 14.77 3.87 3.73
C GLN A 645 16.17 3.44 4.24
N GLY A 646 16.31 2.25 4.81
CA GLY A 646 17.59 1.71 5.27
C GLY A 646 18.02 2.14 6.67
N ILE A 647 17.12 2.71 7.48
CA ILE A 647 17.40 3.01 8.89
C ILE A 647 17.18 1.73 9.72
N ARG A 648 18.12 1.40 10.60
CA ARG A 648 18.02 0.22 11.48
C ARG A 648 16.82 0.32 12.44
N HIS A 649 16.17 -0.80 12.73
CA HIS A 649 14.95 -0.82 13.57
C HIS A 649 15.21 -0.33 15.00
N ASP A 650 16.33 -0.75 15.56
CA ASP A 650 16.77 -0.46 16.92
C ASP A 650 17.14 1.02 17.12
N VAL A 651 17.71 1.67 16.10
CA VAL A 651 17.95 3.13 16.06
C VAL A 651 16.64 3.89 16.10
N ILE A 652 15.62 3.43 15.35
CA ILE A 652 14.31 4.06 15.34
C ILE A 652 13.65 3.94 16.72
N ASP A 653 13.70 2.74 17.32
CA ASP A 653 13.14 2.51 18.65
C ASP A 653 13.85 3.32 19.75
N ALA A 654 15.17 3.49 19.64
CA ALA A 654 15.97 4.31 20.54
C ALA A 654 15.60 5.81 20.49
N VAL A 655 15.26 6.31 19.30
CA VAL A 655 14.84 7.71 19.11
C VAL A 655 13.38 7.92 19.51
N LEU A 656 12.48 7.00 19.18
CA LEU A 656 11.06 7.09 19.54
C LEU A 656 10.81 7.01 21.04
N ALA A 657 11.71 6.35 21.79
CA ALA A 657 11.67 6.32 23.25
C ALA A 657 11.96 7.67 23.91
N MET A 658 12.49 8.64 23.16
CA MET A 658 12.80 9.97 23.66
C MET A 658 11.55 10.86 23.77
N PRO A 659 11.51 11.83 24.70
CA PRO A 659 10.48 12.86 24.73
C PRO A 659 10.40 13.65 23.41
N GLY A 660 9.19 14.14 23.08
CA GLY A 660 8.95 14.90 21.85
C GLY A 660 8.87 14.05 20.58
N SER A 661 8.57 12.75 20.71
CA SER A 661 8.41 11.83 19.57
C SER A 661 7.11 12.02 18.79
N ASP A 662 6.27 12.99 19.17
CA ASP A 662 5.09 13.40 18.42
C ASP A 662 5.41 14.37 17.26
N ASP A 663 6.64 14.87 17.18
CA ASP A 663 7.20 15.57 16.02
C ASP A 663 7.96 14.59 15.12
N LEU A 664 7.26 14.09 14.09
CA LEU A 664 7.84 13.06 13.23
C LEU A 664 9.05 13.55 12.44
N THR A 665 9.08 14.83 12.03
CA THR A 665 10.23 15.40 11.31
C THR A 665 11.47 15.41 12.19
N LEU A 666 11.33 15.77 13.47
CA LEU A 666 12.41 15.72 14.45
C LEU A 666 12.93 14.29 14.64
N VAL A 667 12.01 13.32 14.78
CA VAL A 667 12.35 11.90 14.91
C VAL A 667 13.15 11.42 13.70
N VAL A 668 12.69 11.70 12.47
CA VAL A 668 13.38 11.29 11.23
C VAL A 668 14.77 11.91 11.14
N ARG A 669 14.90 13.22 11.38
CA ARG A 669 16.21 13.90 11.35
C ARG A 669 17.18 13.32 12.37
N ARG A 670 16.70 13.05 13.59
CA ARG A 670 17.52 12.46 14.66
C ARG A 670 17.92 11.02 14.37
N ALA A 671 16.98 10.18 13.92
CA ALA A 671 17.24 8.78 13.58
C ALA A 671 18.21 8.66 12.39
N THR A 672 18.07 9.51 11.37
CA THR A 672 18.97 9.56 10.22
C THR A 672 20.39 9.91 10.64
N ALA A 673 20.56 10.94 11.48
CA ALA A 673 21.87 11.33 11.99
C ALA A 673 22.51 10.23 12.86
N LEU A 674 21.73 9.58 13.72
CA LEU A 674 22.21 8.50 14.57
C LEU A 674 22.62 7.26 13.75
N ASN A 675 21.80 6.89 12.76
CA ASN A 675 22.09 5.78 11.85
C ASN A 675 23.37 6.05 11.04
N GLY A 676 23.55 7.28 10.57
CA GLY A 676 24.77 7.71 9.88
C GLY A 676 26.02 7.62 10.77
N MET A 677 25.93 8.07 12.02
CA MET A 677 27.03 7.97 13.00
C MET A 677 27.40 6.51 13.27
N LEU A 678 26.41 5.63 13.49
CA LEU A 678 26.64 4.20 13.73
C LEU A 678 27.21 3.47 12.50
N GLY A 679 27.05 4.02 11.30
CA GLY A 679 27.66 3.50 10.07
C GLY A 679 29.13 3.88 9.88
N THR A 680 29.71 4.72 10.75
CA THR A 680 31.14 5.07 10.70
C THR A 680 32.01 3.98 11.34
N GLU A 681 33.32 3.98 11.06
CA GLU A 681 34.29 3.06 11.70
C GLU A 681 34.31 3.16 13.24
N ASP A 682 33.95 4.34 13.75
CA ASP A 682 34.00 4.70 15.16
C ASP A 682 32.69 4.39 15.90
N GLY A 683 31.58 4.32 15.17
CA GLY A 683 30.22 4.18 15.70
C GLY A 683 30.00 2.92 16.55
N PRO A 684 30.31 1.70 16.05
CA PRO A 684 30.12 0.47 16.80
C PRO A 684 30.91 0.42 18.12
N ASN A 685 32.15 0.93 18.11
CA ASN A 685 33.01 0.96 19.30
C ASN A 685 32.48 1.93 20.34
N LEU A 686 32.05 3.13 19.92
CA LEU A 686 31.39 4.09 20.80
C LEU A 686 30.13 3.49 21.42
N LEU A 687 29.28 2.85 20.62
CA LEU A 687 28.06 2.19 21.09
C LEU A 687 28.38 1.13 22.16
N GLN A 688 29.41 0.31 21.93
CA GLN A 688 29.85 -0.69 22.90
C GLN A 688 30.33 -0.05 24.20
N GLY A 689 31.09 1.03 24.13
CA GLY A 689 31.54 1.82 25.29
C GLY A 689 30.37 2.38 26.10
N LEU A 690 29.40 3.02 25.43
CA LEU A 690 28.18 3.57 26.06
C LEU A 690 27.34 2.46 26.73
N LYS A 691 27.12 1.33 26.06
CA LYS A 691 26.38 0.18 26.63
C LYS A 691 27.11 -0.45 27.80
N ARG A 692 28.44 -0.56 27.74
CA ARG A 692 29.25 -1.06 28.85
C ARG A 692 29.13 -0.16 30.08
N ALA A 693 29.20 1.16 29.90
CA ALA A 693 28.98 2.12 30.98
C ALA A 693 27.58 1.97 31.60
N ALA A 694 26.53 1.92 30.78
CA ALA A 694 25.15 1.78 31.24
C ALA A 694 24.91 0.46 32.01
N ASN A 695 25.45 -0.66 31.52
CA ASN A 695 25.27 -1.98 32.14
C ASN A 695 26.01 -2.10 33.49
N ILE A 696 27.26 -1.65 33.58
CA ILE A 696 28.03 -1.68 34.83
C ILE A 696 27.34 -0.81 35.88
N LEU A 697 26.85 0.36 35.47
CA LEU A 697 26.13 1.28 36.33
C LEU A 697 24.81 0.66 36.83
N ALA A 698 23.99 0.11 35.94
CA ALA A 698 22.73 -0.54 36.32
C ALA A 698 22.93 -1.70 37.30
N GLN A 699 23.93 -2.56 37.06
CA GLN A 699 24.27 -3.66 37.97
C GLN A 699 24.72 -3.16 39.35
N ALA A 700 25.47 -2.06 39.40
CA ALA A 700 25.90 -1.46 40.66
C ALA A 700 24.74 -0.81 41.41
N GLU A 701 23.85 -0.08 40.70
CA GLU A 701 22.66 0.55 41.28
C GLU A 701 21.70 -0.50 41.87
N GLU A 702 21.46 -1.60 41.13
CA GLU A 702 20.63 -2.72 41.59
C GLU A 702 21.23 -3.42 42.81
N LYS A 703 22.53 -3.72 42.78
CA LYS A 703 23.23 -4.41 43.87
C LYS A 703 23.27 -3.57 45.15
N ASP A 704 23.53 -2.27 45.01
CA ASP A 704 23.77 -1.38 46.13
C ASP A 704 22.46 -0.72 46.63
N GLY A 705 21.37 -0.81 45.86
CA GLY A 705 20.08 -0.20 46.17
C GLY A 705 20.11 1.33 46.18
N VAL A 706 21.07 1.94 45.47
CA VAL A 706 21.30 3.39 45.41
C VAL A 706 21.49 3.84 43.97
N GLU A 707 21.16 5.10 43.69
CA GLU A 707 21.45 5.73 42.40
C GLU A 707 22.81 6.44 42.44
N TYR A 708 23.57 6.35 41.35
CA TYR A 708 24.84 7.05 41.18
C TYR A 708 24.67 8.17 40.16
N SER A 709 24.05 9.27 40.56
CA SER A 709 23.72 10.40 39.67
C SER A 709 24.49 11.69 39.98
N PHE A 710 25.17 11.77 41.14
CA PHE A 710 25.83 13.00 41.59
C PHE A 710 27.18 12.75 42.27
N GLY A 711 28.11 13.68 42.06
CA GLY A 711 29.37 13.74 42.81
C GLY A 711 30.56 13.02 42.18
N ALA A 712 30.62 12.92 40.84
CA ALA A 712 31.87 12.66 40.16
C ALA A 712 32.77 13.89 40.32
N ASP A 713 33.99 13.71 40.86
CA ASP A 713 34.91 14.80 41.14
C ASP A 713 36.33 14.43 40.65
N PRO A 714 36.93 15.26 39.76
CA PRO A 714 38.30 15.05 39.28
C PRO A 714 39.34 14.92 40.39
N LYS A 715 39.09 15.48 41.59
CA LYS A 715 40.03 15.38 42.73
C LYS A 715 40.23 13.94 43.23
N PHE A 716 39.29 13.04 42.95
CA PHE A 716 39.35 11.63 43.31
C PHE A 716 39.81 10.74 42.14
N ALA A 717 40.28 11.33 41.03
CA ALA A 717 40.85 10.59 39.91
C ALA A 717 42.33 10.23 40.17
N GLU A 718 42.65 8.94 40.09
CA GLU A 718 44.01 8.42 40.33
C GLU A 718 44.83 8.33 39.06
N THR A 719 44.19 7.99 37.95
CA THR A 719 44.83 7.75 36.66
C THR A 719 44.70 8.96 35.73
N ASP A 720 45.64 9.08 34.77
CA ASP A 720 45.56 10.13 33.75
C ASP A 720 44.39 9.89 32.80
N GLU A 721 43.99 8.64 32.59
CA GLU A 721 42.83 8.23 31.80
C GLU A 721 41.50 8.67 32.43
N GLU A 722 41.36 8.58 33.76
CA GLU A 722 40.21 9.14 34.49
C GLU A 722 40.13 10.66 34.29
N ARG A 723 41.25 11.36 34.43
CA ARG A 723 41.31 12.82 34.26
C ARG A 723 41.02 13.26 32.83
N ALA A 724 41.51 12.50 31.85
CA ALA A 724 41.23 12.72 30.44
C ALA A 724 39.75 12.53 30.11
N LEU A 725 39.09 11.50 30.67
CA LEU A 725 37.67 11.28 30.51
C LEU A 725 36.82 12.39 31.15
N PHE A 726 37.19 12.86 32.34
CA PHE A 726 36.56 14.04 32.96
C PHE A 726 36.64 15.26 32.04
N ALA A 727 37.84 15.60 31.54
CA ALA A 727 38.03 16.74 30.64
C ALA A 727 37.26 16.59 29.32
N ALA A 728 37.18 15.37 28.78
CA ALA A 728 36.42 15.07 27.58
C ALA A 728 34.91 15.26 27.79
N LEU A 729 34.37 14.75 28.90
CA LEU A 729 32.95 14.92 29.25
C LEU A 729 32.60 16.39 29.54
N ASP A 730 33.45 17.11 30.28
CA ASP A 730 33.29 18.54 30.56
C ASP A 730 33.25 19.38 29.27
N ALA A 731 33.98 18.96 28.23
CA ALA A 731 33.99 19.61 26.93
C ALA A 731 32.83 19.17 26.01
N ALA A 732 32.39 17.90 26.09
CA ALA A 732 31.41 17.32 25.18
C ALA A 732 29.96 17.57 25.63
N GLU A 733 29.64 17.39 26.90
CA GLU A 733 28.29 17.58 27.46
C GLU A 733 27.65 18.93 27.08
N PRO A 734 28.31 20.09 27.28
CA PRO A 734 27.71 21.38 26.90
C PRO A 734 27.54 21.53 25.38
N LYS A 735 28.42 20.91 24.58
CA LYS A 735 28.31 20.92 23.11
C LYS A 735 27.15 20.06 22.64
N ILE A 736 26.99 18.86 23.19
CA ILE A 736 25.85 17.97 22.90
C ILE A 736 24.55 18.68 23.29
N ALA A 737 24.47 19.24 24.50
CA ALA A 737 23.28 19.94 24.97
C ALA A 737 22.96 21.21 24.13
N ALA A 738 23.97 21.94 23.67
CA ALA A 738 23.78 23.08 22.77
C ALA A 738 23.30 22.63 21.38
N ALA A 739 23.93 21.60 20.81
CA ALA A 739 23.58 21.05 19.51
C ALA A 739 22.17 20.44 19.50
N MET A 740 21.78 19.69 20.54
CA MET A 740 20.44 19.12 20.67
C MET A 740 19.36 20.21 20.81
N ARG A 741 19.64 21.30 21.54
CA ARG A 741 18.74 22.47 21.62
C ARG A 741 18.62 23.21 20.30
N ALA A 742 19.69 23.26 19.51
CA ALA A 742 19.71 23.85 18.17
C ALA A 742 19.21 22.88 17.08
N GLU A 743 18.86 21.64 17.44
CA GLU A 743 18.53 20.55 16.51
C GLU A 743 19.61 20.27 15.45
N ASP A 744 20.86 20.57 15.78
CA ASP A 744 22.04 20.23 14.99
C ASP A 744 22.50 18.81 15.37
N PHE A 745 21.74 17.83 14.89
CA PHE A 745 22.06 16.42 15.16
C PHE A 745 23.46 16.02 14.66
N PRO A 746 23.94 16.44 13.47
CA PRO A 746 25.32 16.17 13.06
C PRO A 746 26.38 16.67 14.06
N ALA A 747 26.22 17.88 14.61
CA ALA A 747 27.12 18.39 15.64
C ALA A 747 27.03 17.60 16.95
N ALA A 748 25.82 17.19 17.35
CA ALA A 748 25.62 16.34 18.52
C ALA A 748 26.29 14.95 18.35
N MET A 749 26.13 14.33 17.18
CA MET A 749 26.77 13.05 16.84
C MET A 749 28.29 13.15 16.82
N SER A 750 28.83 14.27 16.31
CA SER A 750 30.28 14.52 16.31
C SER A 750 30.83 14.72 17.72
N ALA A 751 30.09 15.45 18.57
CA ALA A 751 30.49 15.70 19.95
C ALA A 751 30.48 14.43 20.81
N ILE A 752 29.50 13.54 20.62
CA ILE A 752 29.48 12.24 21.33
C ILE A 752 30.54 11.27 20.77
N ALA A 753 30.80 11.27 19.45
CA ALA A 753 31.83 10.44 18.85
C ALA A 753 33.25 10.75 19.37
N ALA A 754 33.51 12.01 19.72
CA ALA A 754 34.77 12.42 20.35
C ALA A 754 35.01 11.77 21.73
N LEU A 755 33.97 11.22 22.38
CA LEU A 755 34.11 10.48 23.64
C LEU A 755 34.62 9.05 23.45
N ARG A 756 34.65 8.50 22.23
CA ARG A 756 35.09 7.13 21.96
C ARG A 756 36.47 6.84 22.56
N ALA A 757 37.49 7.57 22.11
CA ALA A 757 38.88 7.30 22.52
C ALA A 757 39.09 7.46 24.05
N PRO A 758 38.57 8.50 24.72
CA PRO A 758 38.61 8.60 26.18
C PRO A 758 37.88 7.47 26.92
N ILE A 759 36.73 7.02 26.41
CA ILE A 759 35.95 5.92 27.01
C ILE A 759 36.72 4.59 26.87
N ASP A 760 37.28 4.32 25.71
CA ASP A 760 38.07 3.11 25.45
C ASP A 760 39.30 3.06 26.36
N ALA A 761 40.06 4.17 26.43
CA ALA A 761 41.23 4.28 27.31
C ALA A 761 40.87 4.09 28.79
N PHE A 762 39.76 4.69 29.26
CA PHE A 762 39.26 4.50 30.61
C PHE A 762 38.96 3.03 30.89
N PHE A 763 38.27 2.34 29.99
CA PHE A 763 37.87 0.94 30.19
C PHE A 763 39.02 -0.07 30.05
N GLU A 764 40.10 0.31 29.37
CA GLU A 764 41.33 -0.48 29.27
C GLU A 764 42.21 -0.32 30.51
N ALA A 765 42.37 0.90 31.02
CA ALA A 765 43.29 1.21 32.11
C ALA A 765 42.65 1.16 33.52
N VAL A 766 41.32 1.34 33.64
CA VAL A 766 40.66 1.62 34.92
C VAL A 766 39.69 0.52 35.35
N GLN A 767 39.96 -0.10 36.49
CA GLN A 767 39.03 -1.03 37.13
C GLN A 767 37.93 -0.26 37.89
N VAL A 768 36.70 -0.29 37.36
CA VAL A 768 35.55 0.41 37.96
C VAL A 768 35.21 -0.11 39.36
N ASN A 769 35.19 -1.43 39.54
CA ASN A 769 34.89 -2.07 40.83
C ASN A 769 36.16 -2.15 41.70
N SER A 770 36.58 -0.99 42.23
CA SER A 770 37.72 -0.84 43.14
C SER A 770 37.37 -1.27 44.57
N ASP A 771 38.35 -1.81 45.29
CA ASP A 771 38.24 -2.13 46.72
C ASP A 771 38.16 -0.85 47.60
N ASN A 772 38.57 0.30 47.05
CA ASN A 772 38.42 1.58 47.72
C ASN A 772 37.00 2.14 47.46
N PRO A 773 36.16 2.32 48.49
CA PRO A 773 34.77 2.74 48.33
C PRO A 773 34.63 4.15 47.75
N ILE A 774 35.57 5.05 48.02
CA ILE A 774 35.54 6.43 47.50
C ILE A 774 35.81 6.43 45.99
N LEU A 775 36.82 5.69 45.55
CA LEU A 775 37.17 5.58 44.13
C LEU A 775 36.10 4.84 43.34
N ARG A 776 35.58 3.73 43.88
CA ARG A 776 34.47 3.00 43.25
C ARG A 776 33.28 3.90 43.03
N ARG A 777 32.87 4.68 44.04
CA ARG A 777 31.77 5.64 43.93
C ARG A 777 32.06 6.73 42.89
N ASN A 778 33.27 7.28 42.87
CA ASN A 778 33.66 8.29 41.88
C ASN A 778 33.59 7.76 40.45
N ARG A 779 34.10 6.54 40.22
CA ARG A 779 34.07 5.86 38.91
C ARG A 779 32.64 5.52 38.47
N LEU A 780 31.77 5.07 39.36
CA LEU A 780 30.35 4.84 39.05
C LEU A 780 29.61 6.14 38.69
N ASN A 781 29.86 7.23 39.43
CA ASN A 781 29.33 8.54 39.07
C ASN A 781 29.87 9.03 37.71
N LEU A 782 31.11 8.70 37.36
CA LEU A 782 31.68 9.01 36.03
C LEU A 782 31.01 8.20 34.92
N LEU A 783 30.68 6.92 35.15
CA LEU A 783 29.87 6.13 34.21
C LEU A 783 28.46 6.72 34.01
N SER A 784 27.89 7.32 35.06
CA SER A 784 26.61 8.01 34.97
C SER A 784 26.66 9.21 34.04
N ARG A 785 27.74 10.00 34.09
CA ARG A 785 27.96 11.09 33.12
C ARG A 785 28.01 10.60 31.68
N ILE A 786 28.69 9.47 31.43
CA ILE A 786 28.69 8.83 30.09
C ILE A 786 27.27 8.45 29.67
N ARG A 787 26.50 7.79 30.55
CA ARG A 787 25.10 7.39 30.30
C ARG A 787 24.24 8.60 29.97
N GLU A 788 24.34 9.68 30.75
CA GLU A 788 23.54 10.89 30.56
C GLU A 788 23.93 11.65 29.28
N ALA A 789 25.22 11.71 28.92
CA ALA A 789 25.66 12.28 27.65
C ALA A 789 25.03 11.54 26.45
N GLY A 790 24.92 10.21 26.52
CA GLY A 790 24.21 9.40 25.53
C GLY A 790 22.70 9.67 25.50
N ARG A 791 22.06 9.71 26.68
CA ARG A 791 20.62 9.96 26.82
C ARG A 791 20.16 11.31 26.28
N LEU A 792 21.04 12.30 26.15
CA LEU A 792 20.70 13.55 25.47
C LEU A 792 20.32 13.33 23.99
N ILE A 793 20.80 12.25 23.37
CA ILE A 793 20.64 11.96 21.95
C ILE A 793 19.58 10.88 21.73
N ALA A 794 19.74 9.71 22.36
CA ALA A 794 18.86 8.57 22.18
C ALA A 794 18.96 7.59 23.36
N ASP A 795 18.00 6.67 23.46
CA ASP A 795 18.10 5.53 24.37
C ASP A 795 19.03 4.45 23.78
N PHE A 796 20.34 4.63 23.95
CA PHE A 796 21.35 3.68 23.48
C PHE A 796 21.20 2.26 24.05
N GLY A 797 20.44 2.08 25.13
CA GLY A 797 20.12 0.75 25.67
C GLY A 797 19.24 -0.09 24.74
N ARG A 798 18.48 0.56 23.85
CA ARG A 798 17.61 -0.09 22.86
C ARG A 798 18.31 -0.44 21.56
N ILE A 799 19.54 0.03 21.35
CA ILE A 799 20.31 -0.22 20.12
C ILE A 799 21.01 -1.58 20.24
N GLU A 800 20.80 -2.46 19.27
CA GLU A 800 21.43 -3.76 19.17
C GLU A 800 22.91 -3.60 18.78
N GLY A 801 23.76 -4.45 19.35
CA GLY A 801 25.22 -4.38 19.21
C GLY A 801 25.72 -4.98 17.91
#